data_AF-A0A6P6YK13-F1
#
_entry.id   AF-A0A6P6YK13-F1
#
_cell.length_a   1.000
_cell.length_b   1.000
_cell.length_c   1.000
_cell.angle_alpha   90.00
_cell.angle_beta   90.00
_cell.angle_gamma   90.00
#
_symmetry.space_group_name_H-M   'P 1'
#
loop_
_entity.id
_entity.type
_entity.pdbx_description
1 polymer ?
#
loop_
_entity_poly.entity_id
_entity_poly.type
_entity_poly.pdbx_seq_one_letter_code
_entity_poly.pdbx_strand_id
1 'polypeptide(L)'
;MESPKSPSRKYFEGNIYIRTPLVESIELRKYCAGRQVYLKMENCQPSGSFKLRGISNLCKYALSNGYTEVVCPSGGNAGLATAYAAMKLNIPCHIIVGQKTPSLICDSVREYGATVERYGTVWEQANQYAIETTIDSKSTFLVHPFDHQALWQGHSTIVDEIAEDLDGEIPSIIVTCCGGGGLVCGIVQGIRRQGWEKCTKILAMETEGTHSFNICVKNGGRRTRLDKITSLVSSLAANEVCEQVVKYFRENQPQILSRLITDAEAAKTCIHFANDHRFIIGLACATSIAAIYTGIVERILTKKEERYAKKWYPDKQFYQEFEEECFLVDHEYRGKLSRNVTRDNPQMRFRNIVINFGPQHPAAHGVLRLALELRGEYVVRADPHIGLLHRGTEKLMEYKTYTQALPYMDRLDYVSMMTNEQCYALAIEKMLNIRAPKRAQYIRGAHALDVGALTPFFWLFEEREKLMEFYERVSGARMHAAYVRPGGVSQDLPIGLMDDIYKWALNFVQRIDEIEDLLTESRIWKERTVDIGIVSAEDALNFGFSGVMLRGSGIKWDLRKTQPYDSYEEFDFDVPIGEIKIDDNKIVPPSRAEMKNSMEALIHHFKLFTEGYQVPAGSTYTAIEAPKGEFGLYIVSDGTSRPYRCKIKAPGFAHLAALDHIGKNLFLADIVAIIGTLDIVFGEVDR
;
A
#
# COMPACT_ATOMS: atom_id res chain seq x y z
N MET A 1 36.62 14.79 58.46
CA MET A 1 35.96 14.22 57.27
C MET A 1 36.43 15.03 56.08
N GLU A 2 37.46 14.54 55.40
CA GLU A 2 37.92 15.16 54.15
C GLU A 2 37.00 14.71 53.01
N SER A 3 36.67 15.61 52.09
CA SER A 3 35.87 15.27 50.92
C SER A 3 36.66 14.40 49.94
N PRO A 4 36.04 13.39 49.29
CA PRO A 4 36.69 12.64 48.23
C PRO A 4 37.06 13.58 47.09
N LYS A 5 38.33 13.51 46.66
CA LYS A 5 38.87 14.33 45.57
C LYS A 5 38.12 14.04 44.28
N SER A 6 37.70 15.09 43.58
CA SER A 6 37.07 14.95 42.27
C SER A 6 38.05 14.30 41.26
N PRO A 7 37.57 13.38 40.40
CA PRO A 7 38.42 12.77 39.37
C PRO A 7 38.94 13.84 38.40
N SER A 8 40.20 13.68 37.98
CA SER A 8 40.97 14.75 37.36
C SER A 8 40.44 15.18 36.00
N ARG A 9 40.23 16.50 35.82
CA ARG A 9 39.87 17.17 34.54
C ARG A 9 40.98 17.14 33.46
N LYS A 10 41.75 16.06 33.33
CA LYS A 10 42.97 16.03 32.49
C LYS A 10 42.75 15.85 30.99
N TYR A 11 41.55 15.54 30.52
CA TYR A 11 41.30 15.14 29.12
C TYR A 11 40.19 15.92 28.38
N PHE A 12 39.59 16.95 28.99
CA PHE A 12 38.29 17.48 28.52
C PHE A 12 38.30 18.83 27.79
N GLU A 13 39.41 19.58 27.80
CA GLU A 13 39.53 20.81 27.01
C GLU A 13 40.15 20.51 25.63
N GLY A 14 39.38 20.73 24.56
CA GLY A 14 39.85 20.64 23.16
C GLY A 14 39.65 19.31 22.43
N ASN A 15 38.84 18.37 22.93
CA ASN A 15 38.50 17.13 22.22
C ASN A 15 37.16 17.23 21.44
N ILE A 16 37.13 16.56 20.28
CA ILE A 16 36.02 16.60 19.31
C ILE A 16 34.95 15.54 19.64
N TYR A 17 35.38 14.41 20.20
CA TYR A 17 34.51 13.41 20.80
C TYR A 17 34.20 13.78 22.26
N ILE A 18 33.11 13.22 22.81
CA ILE A 18 32.71 13.43 24.20
C ILE A 18 32.99 12.18 25.06
N ARG A 19 33.06 12.35 26.39
CA ARG A 19 33.00 11.22 27.33
C ARG A 19 31.62 10.57 27.21
N THR A 20 31.58 9.25 27.08
CA THR A 20 30.32 8.49 27.02
C THR A 20 30.08 7.80 28.36
N PRO A 21 28.82 7.58 28.78
CA PRO A 21 28.57 6.90 30.04
C PRO A 21 28.91 5.41 29.94
N LEU A 22 29.49 4.87 31.01
CA LEU A 22 29.59 3.44 31.27
C LEU A 22 28.40 3.05 32.16
N VAL A 23 27.44 2.30 31.61
CA VAL A 23 26.17 1.98 32.27
C VAL A 23 26.18 0.51 32.67
N GLU A 24 25.90 0.20 33.95
CA GLU A 24 25.70 -1.19 34.35
C GLU A 24 24.36 -1.75 33.82
N SER A 25 24.41 -2.97 33.29
CA SER A 25 23.27 -3.73 32.83
C SER A 25 22.96 -4.89 33.78
N ILE A 26 21.95 -4.72 34.62
CA ILE A 26 21.47 -5.75 35.56
C ILE A 26 20.90 -6.96 34.80
N GLU A 27 20.16 -6.73 33.71
CA GLU A 27 19.55 -7.79 32.90
C GLU A 27 20.59 -8.72 32.25
N LEU A 28 21.70 -8.16 31.74
CA LEU A 28 22.75 -8.97 31.11
C LEU A 28 23.54 -9.83 32.11
N ARG A 29 23.50 -9.52 33.43
CA ARG A 29 24.14 -10.36 34.46
C ARG A 29 23.59 -11.80 34.45
N LYS A 30 22.32 -11.98 34.06
CA LYS A 30 21.63 -13.29 33.95
C LYS A 30 22.35 -14.25 33.00
N TYR A 31 22.99 -13.73 31.95
CA TYR A 31 23.65 -14.50 30.89
C TYR A 31 25.19 -14.57 31.05
N CYS A 32 25.73 -14.01 32.15
CA CYS A 32 27.17 -13.93 32.45
C CYS A 32 27.56 -14.66 33.75
N ALA A 33 26.81 -15.70 34.13
CA ALA A 33 26.94 -16.42 35.40
C ALA A 33 26.96 -15.48 36.62
N GLY A 34 26.07 -14.48 36.64
CA GLY A 34 25.88 -13.54 37.74
C GLY A 34 26.93 -12.43 37.87
N ARG A 35 27.95 -12.37 36.99
CA ARG A 35 28.94 -11.27 36.99
C ARG A 35 28.33 -9.96 36.50
N GLN A 36 28.87 -8.85 37.00
CA GLN A 36 28.54 -7.50 36.54
C GLN A 36 28.83 -7.34 35.03
N VAL A 37 27.98 -6.60 34.33
CA VAL A 37 28.10 -6.34 32.89
C VAL A 37 27.92 -4.85 32.66
N TYR A 38 28.94 -4.21 32.09
CA TYR A 38 28.92 -2.78 31.80
C TYR A 38 28.85 -2.52 30.29
N LEU A 39 28.07 -1.51 29.91
CA LEU A 39 27.84 -1.07 28.54
C LEU A 39 28.42 0.32 28.35
N LYS A 40 29.42 0.47 27.48
CA LYS A 40 30.01 1.78 27.13
C LYS A 40 29.21 2.38 25.97
N MET A 41 28.47 3.44 26.25
CA MET A 41 27.42 3.96 25.35
C MET A 41 27.98 4.86 24.24
N GLU A 42 28.77 4.27 23.33
CA GLU A 42 29.37 4.98 22.19
C GLU A 42 28.38 5.46 21.12
N ASN A 43 27.10 5.07 21.22
CA ASN A 43 26.01 5.67 20.46
C ASN A 43 25.71 7.12 20.88
N CYS A 44 26.14 7.55 22.08
CA CYS A 44 25.99 8.93 22.54
C CYS A 44 27.02 9.89 21.93
N GLN A 45 28.01 9.42 21.16
CA GLN A 45 28.92 10.30 20.42
C GLN A 45 28.13 11.17 19.42
N PRO A 46 28.55 12.42 19.14
CA PRO A 46 27.89 13.29 18.16
C PRO A 46 27.70 12.70 16.75
N SER A 47 28.57 11.76 16.32
CA SER A 47 28.42 11.05 15.04
C SER A 47 27.64 9.73 15.14
N GLY A 48 26.98 9.46 16.27
CA GLY A 48 26.24 8.22 16.57
C GLY A 48 27.10 6.96 16.75
N SER A 49 28.44 7.04 16.78
CA SER A 49 29.29 5.85 16.97
C SER A 49 30.70 6.13 17.49
N PHE A 50 31.36 5.07 17.98
CA PHE A 50 32.74 5.09 18.48
C PHE A 50 33.78 5.62 17.48
N LYS A 51 33.48 5.58 16.17
CA LYS A 51 34.43 5.95 15.11
C LYS A 51 34.89 7.40 15.21
N LEU A 52 34.09 8.29 15.81
CA LEU A 52 34.49 9.67 16.04
C LEU A 52 35.78 9.79 16.87
N ARG A 53 36.00 8.92 17.85
CA ARG A 53 37.23 8.96 18.68
C ARG A 53 38.49 8.72 17.86
N GLY A 54 38.47 7.67 17.03
CA GLY A 54 39.59 7.33 16.15
C GLY A 54 39.77 8.36 15.03
N ILE A 55 38.69 8.72 14.35
CA ILE A 55 38.74 9.60 13.18
C ILE A 55 39.07 11.04 13.56
N SER A 56 38.55 11.57 14.68
CA SER A 56 38.94 12.91 15.13
C SER A 56 40.42 13.03 15.48
N ASN A 57 41.02 11.99 16.08
CA ASN A 57 42.47 11.96 16.31
C ASN A 57 43.26 11.83 14.99
N LEU A 58 42.72 11.12 14.00
CA LEU A 58 43.28 11.01 12.66
C LEU A 58 43.23 12.35 11.89
N CYS A 59 42.12 13.09 11.95
CA CYS A 59 42.03 14.42 11.34
C CYS A 59 42.91 15.46 12.06
N LYS A 60 43.03 15.39 13.39
CA LYS A 60 44.02 16.18 14.16
C LYS A 60 45.46 15.86 13.71
N TYR A 61 45.77 14.57 13.53
CA TYR A 61 47.06 14.13 13.01
C TYR A 61 47.33 14.70 11.60
N ALA A 62 46.36 14.62 10.68
CA ALA A 62 46.47 15.20 9.34
C ALA A 62 46.80 16.71 9.41
N LEU A 63 46.02 17.48 10.17
CA LEU A 63 46.26 18.92 10.34
C LEU A 63 47.65 19.22 10.92
N SER A 64 48.11 18.44 11.90
CA SER A 64 49.46 18.61 12.49
C SER A 64 50.62 18.25 11.55
N ASN A 65 50.36 17.50 10.47
CA ASN A 65 51.35 17.20 9.42
C ASN A 65 51.21 18.13 8.18
N GLY A 66 50.41 19.19 8.28
CA GLY A 66 50.30 20.22 7.22
C GLY A 66 49.29 19.91 6.11
N TYR A 67 48.48 18.85 6.23
CA TYR A 67 47.38 18.60 5.31
C TYR A 67 46.23 19.58 5.57
N THR A 68 45.67 20.15 4.51
CA THR A 68 44.60 21.16 4.59
C THR A 68 43.21 20.58 4.33
N GLU A 69 43.11 19.39 3.75
CA GLU A 69 41.84 18.78 3.31
C GLU A 69 41.80 17.28 3.66
N VAL A 70 40.60 16.71 3.81
CA VAL A 70 40.42 15.28 4.11
C VAL A 70 39.46 14.59 3.13
N VAL A 71 39.84 13.40 2.67
CA VAL A 71 39.03 12.50 1.81
C VAL A 71 38.66 11.24 2.59
N CYS A 72 37.40 10.80 2.51
CA CYS A 72 36.94 9.57 3.15
C CYS A 72 36.06 8.73 2.20
N PRO A 73 36.50 7.52 1.79
CA PRO A 73 35.69 6.61 0.98
C PRO A 73 34.70 5.85 1.87
N SER A 74 33.66 6.51 2.40
CA SER A 74 32.64 5.82 3.22
C SER A 74 31.33 6.59 3.33
N GLY A 75 30.24 6.00 2.84
CA GLY A 75 28.87 6.45 3.11
C GLY A 75 28.25 5.86 4.38
N GLY A 76 29.05 5.50 5.40
CA GLY A 76 28.57 4.92 6.66
C GLY A 76 29.11 5.66 7.88
N ASN A 77 29.15 4.99 9.04
CA ASN A 77 29.61 5.57 10.32
C ASN A 77 31.00 6.24 10.25
N ALA A 78 31.89 5.81 9.33
CA ALA A 78 33.19 6.47 9.14
C ALA A 78 33.07 7.81 8.40
N GLY A 79 32.18 7.90 7.41
CA GLY A 79 31.90 9.15 6.70
C GLY A 79 31.30 10.21 7.61
N LEU A 80 30.23 9.87 8.34
CA LEU A 80 29.60 10.76 9.31
C LEU A 80 30.58 11.26 10.39
N ALA A 81 31.43 10.37 10.90
CA ALA A 81 32.49 10.74 11.85
C ALA A 81 33.57 11.65 11.22
N THR A 82 33.91 11.46 9.94
CA THR A 82 34.87 12.33 9.23
C THR A 82 34.28 13.71 8.97
N ALA A 83 33.03 13.78 8.47
CA ALA A 83 32.33 15.03 8.23
C ALA A 83 32.20 15.86 9.51
N TYR A 84 31.75 15.25 10.62
CA TYR A 84 31.66 15.94 11.91
C TYR A 84 33.03 16.40 12.42
N ALA A 85 34.08 15.57 12.32
CA ALA A 85 35.42 15.94 12.76
C ALA A 85 36.03 17.07 11.92
N ALA A 86 35.82 17.05 10.60
CA ALA A 86 36.27 18.09 9.68
C ALA A 86 35.55 19.42 9.94
N MET A 87 34.22 19.40 10.13
CA MET A 87 33.42 20.56 10.54
C MET A 87 33.96 21.20 11.83
N LYS A 88 34.34 20.39 12.84
CA LYS A 88 34.91 20.89 14.10
C LYS A 88 36.35 21.38 13.99
N LEU A 89 37.11 20.94 13.00
CA LEU A 89 38.47 21.41 12.69
C LEU A 89 38.49 22.54 11.66
N ASN A 90 37.35 22.88 11.06
CA ASN A 90 37.21 23.85 9.98
C ASN A 90 38.09 23.56 8.75
N ILE A 91 38.17 22.28 8.36
CA ILE A 91 38.90 21.80 7.17
C ILE A 91 37.93 21.26 6.12
N PRO A 92 38.16 21.48 4.80
CA PRO A 92 37.35 20.90 3.74
C PRO A 92 37.35 19.36 3.80
N CYS A 93 36.18 18.79 3.52
CA CYS A 93 35.93 17.35 3.58
C CYS A 93 35.25 16.86 2.30
N HIS A 94 35.79 15.78 1.75
CA HIS A 94 35.30 15.11 0.55
C HIS A 94 34.94 13.66 0.90
N ILE A 95 33.67 13.30 0.76
CA ILE A 95 33.18 11.96 1.07
C ILE A 95 32.73 11.27 -0.22
N ILE A 96 33.47 10.23 -0.58
CA ILE A 96 33.21 9.42 -1.77
C ILE A 96 32.36 8.23 -1.33
N VAL A 97 31.16 8.12 -1.90
CA VAL A 97 30.18 7.08 -1.58
C VAL A 97 29.81 6.29 -2.84
N GLY A 98 29.41 5.02 -2.67
CA GLY A 98 28.96 4.21 -3.80
C GLY A 98 27.61 4.72 -4.34
N GLN A 99 27.35 4.49 -5.63
CA GLN A 99 26.11 4.96 -6.29
C GLN A 99 24.81 4.50 -5.60
N LYS A 100 24.83 3.35 -4.91
CA LYS A 100 23.69 2.76 -4.19
C LYS A 100 23.48 3.32 -2.77
N THR A 101 24.30 4.26 -2.30
CA THR A 101 24.15 4.84 -0.95
C THR A 101 22.84 5.65 -0.86
N PRO A 102 21.98 5.41 0.15
CA PRO A 102 20.74 6.16 0.35
C PRO A 102 20.95 7.68 0.41
N SER A 103 20.03 8.45 -0.19
CA SER A 103 20.05 9.92 -0.16
C SER A 103 20.18 10.48 1.26
N LEU A 104 19.36 9.98 2.19
CA LEU A 104 19.36 10.36 3.60
C LEU A 104 20.78 10.45 4.21
N ILE A 105 21.66 9.48 3.92
CA ILE A 105 23.02 9.48 4.47
C ILE A 105 23.92 10.49 3.75
N CYS A 106 23.74 10.68 2.43
CA CYS A 106 24.41 11.76 1.71
C CYS A 106 24.00 13.13 2.26
N ASP A 107 22.73 13.30 2.63
CA ASP A 107 22.20 14.57 3.11
C ASP A 107 22.68 14.88 4.53
N SER A 108 22.66 13.90 5.46
CA SER A 108 23.29 14.05 6.78
C SER A 108 24.80 14.33 6.74
N VAL A 109 25.52 13.88 5.70
CA VAL A 109 26.93 14.25 5.49
C VAL A 109 27.07 15.69 5.01
N ARG A 110 26.19 16.15 4.12
CA ARG A 110 26.16 17.54 3.60
C ARG A 110 25.78 18.55 4.68
N GLU A 111 24.91 18.17 5.63
CA GLU A 111 24.54 18.99 6.79
C GLU A 111 25.75 19.38 7.67
N TYR A 112 26.79 18.53 7.70
CA TYR A 112 28.08 18.86 8.35
C TYR A 112 29.05 19.64 7.46
N GLY A 113 28.62 20.14 6.30
CA GLY A 113 29.43 20.94 5.37
C GLY A 113 30.42 20.14 4.51
N ALA A 114 30.32 18.80 4.48
CA ALA A 114 31.16 17.97 3.63
C ALA A 114 30.59 17.85 2.20
N THR A 115 31.49 17.86 1.21
CA THR A 115 31.12 17.56 -0.18
C THR A 115 30.93 16.05 -0.35
N VAL A 116 29.95 15.64 -1.16
CA VAL A 116 29.61 14.22 -1.37
C VAL A 116 29.63 13.88 -2.85
N GLU A 117 30.53 13.00 -3.22
CA GLU A 117 30.68 12.46 -4.57
C GLU A 117 30.18 11.01 -4.64
N ARG A 118 29.50 10.64 -5.73
CA ARG A 118 28.97 9.29 -5.95
C ARG A 118 29.80 8.56 -7.00
N TYR A 119 30.77 7.78 -6.55
CA TYR A 119 31.69 7.04 -7.42
C TYR A 119 31.65 5.54 -7.15
N GLY A 120 31.67 4.74 -8.23
CA GLY A 120 31.70 3.28 -8.16
C GLY A 120 30.38 2.61 -7.78
N THR A 121 30.27 1.33 -8.17
CA THR A 121 29.14 0.45 -7.85
C THR A 121 29.37 -0.39 -6.59
N VAL A 122 30.64 -0.53 -6.19
CA VAL A 122 31.11 -1.29 -5.01
C VAL A 122 32.05 -0.39 -4.20
N TRP A 123 32.07 -0.55 -2.87
CA TRP A 123 32.92 0.23 -1.97
C TRP A 123 34.41 0.25 -2.36
N GLU A 124 34.93 -0.87 -2.88
CA GLU A 124 36.34 -0.98 -3.28
C GLU A 124 36.70 -0.06 -4.47
N GLN A 125 35.76 0.19 -5.39
CA GLN A 125 35.94 1.17 -6.48
C GLN A 125 35.98 2.61 -5.93
N ALA A 126 35.13 2.93 -4.96
CA ALA A 126 35.14 4.22 -4.26
C ALA A 126 36.44 4.42 -3.44
N ASN A 127 36.96 3.36 -2.82
CA ASN A 127 38.21 3.40 -2.06
C ASN A 127 39.43 3.55 -2.98
N GLN A 128 39.47 2.84 -4.11
CA GLN A 128 40.54 2.97 -5.10
C GLN A 128 40.57 4.39 -5.70
N TYR A 129 39.41 4.91 -6.10
CA TYR A 129 39.27 6.29 -6.58
C TYR A 129 39.73 7.32 -5.54
N ALA A 130 39.33 7.16 -4.27
CA ALA A 130 39.79 8.04 -3.18
C ALA A 130 41.31 8.01 -2.97
N ILE A 131 41.96 6.87 -3.15
CA ILE A 131 43.42 6.75 -3.12
C ILE A 131 44.04 7.52 -4.29
N GLU A 132 43.53 7.33 -5.51
CA GLU A 132 43.98 8.02 -6.72
C GLU A 132 43.84 9.55 -6.60
N THR A 133 42.66 10.05 -6.19
CA THR A 133 42.44 11.49 -5.95
C THR A 133 43.40 12.08 -4.91
N THR A 134 43.76 11.31 -3.87
CA THR A 134 44.67 11.78 -2.81
C THR A 134 46.14 11.77 -3.25
N ILE A 135 46.52 10.93 -4.21
CA ILE A 135 47.91 10.89 -4.74
C ILE A 135 48.21 12.14 -5.57
N ASP A 136 47.23 12.64 -6.31
CA ASP A 136 47.41 13.82 -7.17
C ASP A 136 47.46 15.15 -6.39
N SER A 137 46.86 15.23 -5.19
CA SER A 137 46.81 16.45 -4.37
C SER A 137 47.68 16.37 -3.10
N LYS A 138 48.85 17.05 -3.15
CA LYS A 138 49.78 17.15 -2.00
C LYS A 138 49.19 17.77 -0.71
N SER A 139 48.02 18.41 -0.80
CA SER A 139 47.30 19.07 0.29
C SER A 139 46.32 18.15 1.03
N THR A 140 45.95 17.02 0.45
CA THR A 140 44.78 16.22 0.88
C THR A 140 45.22 14.96 1.62
N PHE A 141 44.45 14.55 2.64
CA PHE A 141 44.75 13.38 3.46
C PHE A 141 43.64 12.31 3.39
N LEU A 142 44.02 11.06 3.11
CA LEU A 142 43.08 9.93 3.07
C LEU A 142 42.75 9.42 4.48
N VAL A 143 41.52 9.65 4.91
CA VAL A 143 40.98 9.16 6.18
C VAL A 143 40.52 7.71 6.01
N HIS A 144 41.45 6.75 6.12
CA HIS A 144 41.11 5.34 5.98
C HIS A 144 40.20 4.85 7.15
N PRO A 145 39.10 4.11 6.91
CA PRO A 145 38.08 3.83 7.93
C PRO A 145 38.51 3.00 9.16
N PHE A 146 39.69 2.37 9.15
CA PHE A 146 40.17 1.52 10.25
C PHE A 146 41.71 1.32 10.38
N ASP A 147 42.52 1.75 9.41
CA ASP A 147 43.95 1.37 9.31
C ASP A 147 44.86 2.60 9.37
N HIS A 148 45.13 3.10 10.58
CA HIS A 148 46.12 4.15 10.84
C HIS A 148 46.48 4.19 12.33
N GLN A 149 47.75 4.46 12.67
CA GLN A 149 48.21 4.47 14.07
C GLN A 149 47.48 5.50 14.94
N ALA A 150 47.33 6.74 14.45
CA ALA A 150 46.57 7.78 15.15
C ALA A 150 45.09 7.42 15.39
N LEU A 151 44.48 6.66 14.47
CA LEU A 151 43.09 6.19 14.62
C LEU A 151 42.96 5.16 15.75
N TRP A 152 43.93 4.25 15.89
CA TRP A 152 43.95 3.30 17.01
C TRP A 152 44.19 4.00 18.35
N GLN A 153 45.08 4.99 18.40
CA GLN A 153 45.29 5.83 19.59
C GLN A 153 44.00 6.55 20.00
N GLY A 154 43.24 7.10 19.05
CA GLY A 154 41.93 7.70 19.34
C GLY A 154 40.94 6.70 19.94
N HIS A 155 40.81 5.50 19.37
CA HIS A 155 39.97 4.43 19.94
C HIS A 155 40.46 3.93 21.32
N SER A 156 41.76 4.00 21.63
CA SER A 156 42.29 3.55 22.93
C SER A 156 41.73 4.32 24.13
N THR A 157 41.28 5.56 23.92
CA THR A 157 40.65 6.41 24.94
C THR A 157 39.38 5.81 25.54
N ILE A 158 38.73 4.87 24.84
CA ILE A 158 37.59 4.12 25.37
C ILE A 158 38.00 3.33 26.62
N VAL A 159 39.19 2.71 26.61
CA VAL A 159 39.70 1.93 27.75
C VAL A 159 40.14 2.83 28.88
N ASP A 160 40.72 4.00 28.57
CA ASP A 160 41.10 4.98 29.59
C ASP A 160 39.86 5.50 30.35
N GLU A 161 38.77 5.82 29.64
CA GLU A 161 37.51 6.17 30.30
C GLU A 161 36.91 5.01 31.10
N ILE A 162 36.97 3.76 30.60
CA ILE A 162 36.50 2.59 31.36
C ILE A 162 37.33 2.39 32.63
N ALA A 163 38.64 2.62 32.59
CA ALA A 163 39.51 2.53 33.76
C ALA A 163 39.20 3.59 34.82
N GLU A 164 38.87 4.81 34.38
CA GLU A 164 38.41 5.88 35.28
C GLU A 164 36.98 5.64 35.81
N ASP A 165 36.08 5.08 34.99
CA ASP A 165 34.67 4.83 35.37
C ASP A 165 34.50 3.63 36.33
N LEU A 166 35.47 2.69 36.38
CA LEU A 166 35.45 1.47 37.21
C LEU A 166 36.21 1.58 38.55
N ASP A 167 36.80 2.73 38.86
CA ASP A 167 37.48 3.07 40.14
C ASP A 167 38.34 1.93 40.77
N GLY A 168 39.16 1.29 39.92
CA GLY A 168 40.10 0.23 40.32
C GLY A 168 39.66 -1.21 40.04
N GLU A 169 38.40 -1.46 39.64
CA GLU A 169 37.99 -2.78 39.15
C GLU A 169 38.53 -3.06 37.74
N ILE A 170 39.16 -4.23 37.55
CA ILE A 170 39.74 -4.62 36.25
C ILE A 170 38.77 -5.58 35.51
N PRO A 171 38.29 -5.23 34.30
CA PRO A 171 37.35 -6.07 33.58
C PRO A 171 38.02 -7.37 33.12
N SER A 172 37.42 -8.53 33.44
CA SER A 172 37.99 -9.83 33.05
C SER A 172 37.91 -10.08 31.53
N ILE A 173 36.87 -9.55 30.88
CA ILE A 173 36.63 -9.66 29.44
C ILE A 173 36.09 -8.32 28.92
N ILE A 174 36.68 -7.80 27.83
CA ILE A 174 36.11 -6.71 27.03
C ILE A 174 35.59 -7.31 25.72
N VAL A 175 34.31 -7.11 25.41
CA VAL A 175 33.68 -7.62 24.19
C VAL A 175 33.54 -6.49 23.17
N THR A 176 33.93 -6.73 21.92
CA THR A 176 33.93 -5.74 20.85
C THR A 176 33.59 -6.38 19.52
N CYS A 177 32.98 -5.63 18.60
CA CYS A 177 32.82 -6.09 17.22
C CYS A 177 34.11 -5.90 16.42
N CYS A 178 34.34 -6.77 15.43
CA CYS A 178 35.46 -6.69 14.51
C CYS A 178 34.95 -6.56 13.06
N GLY A 179 35.46 -5.55 12.35
CA GLY A 179 35.46 -5.49 10.89
C GLY A 179 36.93 -5.51 10.45
N GLY A 180 37.42 -4.43 9.85
CA GLY A 180 38.85 -4.28 9.51
C GLY A 180 39.84 -4.19 10.70
N GLY A 181 39.41 -4.43 11.95
CA GLY A 181 40.28 -4.53 13.13
C GLY A 181 40.59 -3.23 13.90
N GLY A 182 40.36 -2.04 13.33
CA GLY A 182 40.80 -0.76 13.93
C GLY A 182 40.30 -0.42 15.34
N LEU A 183 39.16 -0.99 15.79
CA LEU A 183 38.69 -0.86 17.18
C LEU A 183 39.44 -1.82 18.11
N VAL A 184 39.69 -3.06 17.67
CA VAL A 184 40.48 -4.06 18.42
C VAL A 184 41.89 -3.56 18.67
N CYS A 185 42.56 -2.97 17.66
CA CYS A 185 43.86 -2.30 17.84
C CYS A 185 43.83 -1.22 18.94
N GLY A 186 42.79 -0.39 18.97
CA GLY A 186 42.64 0.65 20.00
C GLY A 186 42.46 0.08 21.40
N ILE A 187 41.59 -0.94 21.55
CA ILE A 187 41.37 -1.61 22.83
C ILE A 187 42.65 -2.30 23.32
N VAL A 188 43.41 -2.96 22.43
CA VAL A 188 44.74 -3.52 22.78
C VAL A 188 45.66 -2.41 23.30
N GLN A 189 45.79 -1.28 22.58
CA GLN A 189 46.67 -0.18 23.01
C GLN A 189 46.25 0.43 24.36
N GLY A 190 44.95 0.54 24.62
CA GLY A 190 44.41 1.00 25.91
C GLY A 190 44.72 0.03 27.05
N ILE A 191 44.48 -1.27 26.83
CA ILE A 191 44.83 -2.34 27.78
C ILE A 191 46.33 -2.35 28.09
N ARG A 192 47.20 -2.17 27.08
CA ARG A 192 48.65 -2.04 27.28
C ARG A 192 48.98 -0.82 28.15
N ARG A 193 48.35 0.33 27.89
CA ARG A 193 48.55 1.59 28.63
C ARG A 193 48.13 1.48 30.11
N GLN A 194 47.03 0.78 30.39
CA GLN A 194 46.50 0.57 31.74
C GLN A 194 47.14 -0.65 32.47
N GLY A 195 48.06 -1.38 31.82
CA GLY A 195 48.72 -2.55 32.41
C GLY A 195 47.83 -3.80 32.55
N TRP A 196 46.69 -3.84 31.85
CA TRP A 196 45.67 -4.90 31.99
C TRP A 196 45.97 -6.18 31.18
N GLU A 197 47.14 -6.27 30.52
CA GLU A 197 47.49 -7.34 29.57
C GLU A 197 47.34 -8.77 30.12
N LYS A 198 47.61 -8.97 31.42
CA LYS A 198 47.53 -10.29 32.07
C LYS A 198 46.15 -10.60 32.66
N CYS A 199 45.27 -9.60 32.80
CA CYS A 199 44.01 -9.69 33.54
C CYS A 199 42.79 -9.70 32.61
N THR A 200 42.84 -8.95 31.51
CA THR A 200 41.70 -8.72 30.61
C THR A 200 41.85 -9.47 29.30
N LYS A 201 40.84 -10.27 28.93
CA LYS A 201 40.73 -10.87 27.59
C LYS A 201 39.92 -9.97 26.67
N ILE A 202 40.24 -9.96 25.38
CA ILE A 202 39.45 -9.28 24.34
C ILE A 202 38.65 -10.34 23.58
N LEU A 203 37.32 -10.19 23.52
CA LEU A 203 36.45 -11.01 22.69
C LEU A 203 36.02 -10.21 21.45
N ALA A 204 36.62 -10.54 20.32
CA ALA A 204 36.33 -9.97 19.01
C ALA A 204 35.20 -10.76 18.32
N MET A 205 34.08 -10.09 18.06
CA MET A 205 32.87 -10.67 17.49
C MET A 205 32.68 -10.28 16.03
N GLU A 206 32.45 -11.27 15.17
CA GLU A 206 32.17 -11.11 13.74
C GLU A 206 30.90 -11.88 13.36
N THR A 207 30.32 -11.57 12.19
CA THR A 207 29.30 -12.42 11.58
C THR A 207 29.93 -13.47 10.66
N GLU A 208 29.24 -14.57 10.43
CA GLU A 208 29.62 -15.58 9.42
C GLU A 208 29.78 -15.00 8.00
N GLY A 209 29.16 -13.85 7.67
CA GLY A 209 29.35 -13.20 6.37
C GLY A 209 30.44 -12.11 6.33
N THR A 210 31.10 -11.81 7.45
CA THR A 210 32.18 -10.79 7.57
C THR A 210 33.41 -11.30 8.33
N HIS A 211 33.64 -12.62 8.33
CA HIS A 211 34.55 -13.31 9.27
C HIS A 211 36.06 -13.26 8.91
N SER A 212 36.54 -12.15 8.37
CA SER A 212 37.93 -12.03 7.87
C SER A 212 38.97 -12.14 8.99
N PHE A 213 38.69 -11.66 10.21
CA PHE A 213 39.59 -11.87 11.36
C PHE A 213 39.55 -13.32 11.85
N ASN A 214 38.37 -13.96 11.91
CA ASN A 214 38.25 -15.36 12.34
C ASN A 214 39.02 -16.33 11.45
N ILE A 215 38.99 -16.11 10.12
CA ILE A 215 39.81 -16.89 9.17
C ILE A 215 41.29 -16.64 9.44
N CYS A 216 41.72 -15.39 9.61
CA CYS A 216 43.11 -15.08 9.95
C CYS A 216 43.56 -15.79 11.24
N VAL A 217 42.70 -15.81 12.27
CA VAL A 217 42.92 -16.51 13.54
C VAL A 217 43.05 -18.02 13.35
N LYS A 218 42.14 -18.65 12.59
CA LYS A 218 42.20 -20.09 12.26
C LYS A 218 43.46 -20.44 11.45
N ASN A 219 43.87 -19.58 10.52
CA ASN A 219 45.05 -19.74 9.66
C ASN A 219 46.38 -19.38 10.36
N GLY A 220 46.47 -19.53 11.68
CA GLY A 220 47.70 -19.25 12.45
C GLY A 220 48.13 -17.79 12.44
N GLY A 221 47.19 -16.85 12.26
CA GLY A 221 47.47 -15.43 12.12
C GLY A 221 48.05 -15.06 10.74
N ARG A 222 47.62 -15.69 9.65
CA ARG A 222 47.95 -15.23 8.27
C ARG A 222 46.83 -14.35 7.72
N ARG A 223 47.17 -13.17 7.20
CA ARG A 223 46.20 -12.26 6.55
C ARG A 223 45.55 -13.00 5.38
N THR A 224 44.22 -13.05 5.39
CA THR A 224 43.42 -13.76 4.38
C THR A 224 42.33 -12.82 3.88
N ARG A 225 42.15 -12.76 2.57
CA ARG A 225 41.12 -11.96 1.90
C ARG A 225 39.83 -12.77 1.74
N LEU A 226 38.69 -12.15 1.99
CA LEU A 226 37.37 -12.68 1.60
C LEU A 226 37.08 -12.30 0.13
N ASP A 227 36.64 -13.29 -0.66
CA ASP A 227 36.23 -13.06 -2.07
C ASP A 227 34.97 -12.20 -2.17
N LYS A 228 34.04 -12.36 -1.22
CA LYS A 228 32.77 -11.64 -1.17
C LYS A 228 32.24 -11.55 0.26
N ILE A 229 31.58 -10.44 0.55
CA ILE A 229 30.85 -10.20 1.80
C ILE A 229 29.39 -10.60 1.59
N THR A 230 28.88 -11.48 2.46
CA THR A 230 27.53 -12.06 2.36
C THR A 230 26.59 -11.65 3.49
N SER A 231 27.11 -11.00 4.54
CA SER A 231 26.32 -10.56 5.70
C SER A 231 25.47 -9.33 5.40
N LEU A 232 24.30 -9.27 6.05
CA LEU A 232 23.46 -8.08 6.19
C LEU A 232 24.13 -6.98 7.03
N VAL A 233 25.14 -7.30 7.83
CA VAL A 233 25.84 -6.38 8.75
C VAL A 233 26.91 -5.57 8.02
N SER A 234 26.47 -4.73 7.08
CA SER A 234 27.30 -3.92 6.18
C SER A 234 28.33 -3.01 6.88
N SER A 235 28.14 -2.64 8.15
CA SER A 235 29.10 -1.83 8.90
C SER A 235 30.34 -2.60 9.39
N LEU A 236 30.33 -3.94 9.35
CA LEU A 236 31.50 -4.79 9.60
C LEU A 236 32.16 -5.28 8.29
N ALA A 237 31.67 -4.79 7.14
CA ALA A 237 32.08 -5.26 5.83
C ALA A 237 33.53 -4.87 5.47
N ALA A 238 34.50 -5.72 5.82
CA ALA A 238 35.90 -5.58 5.43
C ALA A 238 36.43 -6.90 4.85
N ASN A 239 36.84 -6.88 3.58
CA ASN A 239 37.41 -8.04 2.88
C ASN A 239 38.71 -8.53 3.55
N GLU A 240 39.46 -7.62 4.17
CA GLU A 240 40.70 -7.89 4.89
C GLU A 240 40.77 -7.10 6.20
N VAL A 241 41.45 -7.66 7.21
CA VAL A 241 41.81 -6.95 8.45
C VAL A 241 43.10 -6.15 8.28
N CYS A 242 43.33 -5.12 9.11
CA CYS A 242 44.63 -4.47 9.16
C CYS A 242 45.75 -5.41 9.67
N GLU A 243 46.96 -5.24 9.16
CA GLU A 243 48.11 -6.08 9.53
C GLU A 243 48.42 -5.99 11.03
N GLN A 244 48.22 -4.82 11.64
CA GLN A 244 48.52 -4.61 13.06
C GLN A 244 47.63 -5.45 14.00
N VAL A 245 46.36 -5.71 13.67
CA VAL A 245 45.52 -6.64 14.46
C VAL A 245 46.07 -8.07 14.36
N VAL A 246 46.53 -8.47 13.18
CA VAL A 246 47.15 -9.79 12.98
C VAL A 246 48.45 -9.91 13.78
N LYS A 247 49.28 -8.86 13.80
CA LYS A 247 50.49 -8.77 14.62
C LYS A 247 50.18 -8.84 16.12
N TYR A 248 49.25 -8.03 16.62
CA TYR A 248 48.81 -8.10 18.02
C TYR A 248 48.20 -9.45 18.39
N PHE A 249 47.49 -10.11 17.47
CA PHE A 249 47.00 -11.46 17.69
C PHE A 249 48.15 -12.47 17.85
N ARG A 250 49.20 -12.40 17.02
CA ARG A 250 50.39 -13.25 17.14
C ARG A 250 51.19 -12.97 18.42
N GLU A 251 51.38 -11.70 18.78
CA GLU A 251 52.14 -11.28 19.97
C GLU A 251 51.47 -11.64 21.29
N ASN A 252 50.13 -11.54 21.36
CA ASN A 252 49.37 -11.61 22.61
C ASN A 252 48.42 -12.82 22.69
N GLN A 253 48.79 -13.99 22.13
CA GLN A 253 47.99 -15.20 22.39
C GLN A 253 48.13 -15.63 23.86
N PRO A 254 47.05 -16.01 24.57
CA PRO A 254 45.67 -16.22 24.12
C PRO A 254 44.70 -15.08 24.50
N GLN A 255 45.19 -13.84 24.61
CA GLN A 255 44.42 -12.70 25.12
C GLN A 255 43.27 -12.28 24.18
N ILE A 256 43.48 -12.36 22.87
CA ILE A 256 42.47 -12.01 21.85
C ILE A 256 41.78 -13.28 21.35
N LEU A 257 40.47 -13.36 21.57
CA LEU A 257 39.61 -14.46 21.13
C LEU A 257 38.68 -13.96 20.01
N SER A 258 38.70 -14.59 18.83
CA SER A 258 37.67 -14.37 17.81
C SER A 258 36.52 -15.38 17.98
N ARG A 259 35.27 -14.92 17.84
CA ARG A 259 34.06 -15.74 17.82
C ARG A 259 33.07 -15.23 16.77
N LEU A 260 32.29 -16.17 16.24
CA LEU A 260 31.30 -15.91 15.20
C LEU A 260 29.88 -16.05 15.75
N ILE A 261 28.98 -15.32 15.11
CA ILE A 261 27.52 -15.47 15.20
C ILE A 261 26.91 -15.39 13.80
N THR A 262 25.67 -15.85 13.67
CA THR A 262 24.85 -15.68 12.47
C THR A 262 24.23 -14.28 12.40
N ASP A 263 23.88 -13.83 11.19
CA ASP A 263 23.10 -12.59 11.01
C ASP A 263 21.74 -12.66 11.71
N ALA A 264 21.14 -13.85 11.79
CA ALA A 264 19.89 -14.09 12.49
C ALA A 264 20.01 -13.89 14.01
N GLU A 265 21.14 -14.27 14.62
CA GLU A 265 21.43 -14.00 16.04
C GLU A 265 21.71 -12.52 16.31
N ALA A 266 22.39 -11.83 15.38
CA ALA A 266 22.57 -10.38 15.46
C ALA A 266 21.23 -9.63 15.40
N ALA A 267 20.35 -10.00 14.45
CA ALA A 267 19.01 -9.42 14.34
C ALA A 267 18.11 -9.72 15.55
N LYS A 268 18.12 -10.96 16.06
CA LYS A 268 17.44 -11.32 17.31
C LYS A 268 17.95 -10.51 18.50
N THR A 269 19.26 -10.26 18.55
CA THR A 269 19.90 -9.48 19.61
C THR A 269 19.46 -8.01 19.59
N CYS A 270 19.30 -7.38 18.41
CA CYS A 270 18.71 -6.04 18.31
C CYS A 270 17.32 -5.98 19.00
N ILE A 271 16.45 -6.97 18.74
CA ILE A 271 15.10 -7.03 19.31
C ILE A 271 15.15 -7.31 20.81
N HIS A 272 15.96 -8.27 21.25
CA HIS A 272 16.07 -8.63 22.66
C HIS A 272 16.63 -7.48 23.50
N PHE A 273 17.69 -6.83 23.03
CA PHE A 273 18.27 -5.66 23.70
C PHE A 273 17.30 -4.45 23.72
N ALA A 274 16.52 -4.24 22.66
CA ALA A 274 15.48 -3.21 22.66
C ALA A 274 14.33 -3.51 23.66
N ASN A 275 14.06 -4.78 23.95
CA ASN A 275 13.08 -5.16 24.97
C ASN A 275 13.62 -4.98 26.39
N ASP A 276 14.85 -5.45 26.66
CA ASP A 276 15.46 -5.42 27.99
C ASP A 276 15.91 -4.00 28.39
N HIS A 277 16.50 -3.24 27.46
CA HIS A 277 17.14 -1.94 27.74
C HIS A 277 16.40 -0.72 27.19
N ARG A 278 15.35 -0.92 26.38
CA ARG A 278 14.61 0.16 25.70
C ARG A 278 15.45 1.04 24.76
N PHE A 279 16.62 0.55 24.34
CA PHE A 279 17.48 1.18 23.34
C PHE A 279 17.49 0.38 22.03
N ILE A 280 17.27 1.05 20.91
CA ILE A 280 17.47 0.46 19.57
C ILE A 280 18.94 0.61 19.20
N ILE A 281 19.56 -0.51 18.77
CA ILE A 281 20.96 -0.58 18.37
C ILE A 281 21.11 -1.10 16.94
N GLY A 282 22.12 -0.61 16.22
CA GLY A 282 22.46 -1.12 14.89
C GLY A 282 23.07 -2.52 14.95
N LEU A 283 22.92 -3.29 13.87
CA LEU A 283 23.34 -4.70 13.78
C LEU A 283 24.82 -4.93 14.19
N ALA A 284 25.73 -4.02 13.83
CA ALA A 284 27.15 -4.11 14.18
C ALA A 284 27.48 -3.87 15.66
N CYS A 285 26.55 -3.27 16.43
CA CYS A 285 26.62 -3.21 17.89
C CYS A 285 25.97 -4.46 18.51
N ALA A 286 24.90 -4.96 17.90
CA ALA A 286 24.27 -6.20 18.33
C ALA A 286 25.23 -7.41 18.24
N THR A 287 26.22 -7.42 17.34
CA THR A 287 27.19 -8.54 17.29
C THR A 287 28.06 -8.69 18.52
N SER A 288 28.44 -7.60 19.21
CA SER A 288 29.18 -7.71 20.47
C SER A 288 28.28 -8.15 21.63
N ILE A 289 27.06 -7.62 21.69
CA ILE A 289 26.08 -7.96 22.74
C ILE A 289 25.57 -9.41 22.59
N ALA A 290 25.47 -9.94 21.36
CA ALA A 290 25.05 -11.31 21.09
C ALA A 290 25.96 -12.35 21.76
N ALA A 291 27.23 -12.04 21.99
CA ALA A 291 28.17 -12.91 22.72
C ALA A 291 27.70 -13.22 24.15
N ILE A 292 26.93 -12.31 24.75
CA ILE A 292 26.36 -12.46 26.08
C ILE A 292 25.09 -13.32 26.00
N TYR A 293 24.09 -12.91 25.20
CA TYR A 293 22.81 -13.64 25.08
C TYR A 293 22.96 -15.09 24.56
N THR A 294 23.97 -15.37 23.73
CA THR A 294 24.28 -16.74 23.25
C THR A 294 25.12 -17.57 24.25
N GLY A 295 25.45 -17.04 25.43
CA GLY A 295 26.24 -17.73 26.45
C GLY A 295 27.68 -18.04 26.01
N ILE A 296 28.23 -17.32 25.02
CA ILE A 296 29.64 -17.46 24.61
C ILE A 296 30.55 -16.95 25.74
N VAL A 297 30.20 -15.81 26.34
CA VAL A 297 30.93 -15.22 27.47
C VAL A 297 30.90 -16.14 28.70
N GLU A 298 29.73 -16.68 29.05
CA GLU A 298 29.58 -17.65 30.16
C GLU A 298 30.46 -18.89 29.96
N ARG A 299 30.48 -19.48 28.75
CA ARG A 299 31.33 -20.63 28.42
C ARG A 299 32.83 -20.34 28.57
N ILE A 300 33.27 -19.13 28.28
CA ILE A 300 34.67 -18.70 28.48
C ILE A 300 35.00 -18.51 29.97
N LEU A 301 34.03 -18.04 30.77
CA LEU A 301 34.19 -17.73 32.20
C LEU A 301 34.12 -18.96 33.12
N THR A 302 33.36 -19.99 32.75
CA THR A 302 33.04 -21.13 33.62
C THR A 302 34.04 -22.30 33.56
N LYS A 303 34.99 -22.27 32.62
CA LYS A 303 36.16 -23.17 32.54
C LYS A 303 35.87 -24.65 32.85
N LYS A 304 34.81 -25.22 32.27
CA LYS A 304 34.59 -26.67 32.29
C LYS A 304 35.64 -27.35 31.40
N GLU A 305 36.73 -27.80 32.02
CA GLU A 305 37.61 -28.81 31.44
C GLU A 305 36.80 -30.07 31.15
N GLU A 306 36.82 -30.54 29.90
CA GLU A 306 36.26 -31.84 29.52
C GLU A 306 37.14 -32.97 30.07
N ARG A 307 36.94 -33.31 31.34
CA ARG A 307 37.52 -34.52 31.93
C ARG A 307 36.65 -35.72 31.59
N TYR A 308 37.17 -36.59 30.72
CA TYR A 308 36.55 -37.86 30.32
C TYR A 308 36.54 -38.88 31.47
N ALA A 309 35.64 -38.67 32.44
CA ALA A 309 35.03 -39.76 33.17
C ALA A 309 33.66 -40.03 32.54
N LYS A 310 33.23 -41.31 32.45
CA LYS A 310 31.85 -41.65 32.11
C LYS A 310 30.95 -41.20 33.26
N LYS A 311 30.52 -39.94 33.19
CA LYS A 311 29.52 -39.36 34.08
C LYS A 311 28.25 -40.19 33.96
N TRP A 312 27.62 -40.51 35.09
CA TRP A 312 26.30 -41.13 35.05
C TRP A 312 25.35 -40.15 34.35
N TYR A 313 24.83 -40.58 33.20
CA TYR A 313 23.73 -39.92 32.52
C TYR A 313 22.46 -40.65 32.95
N PRO A 314 21.38 -39.93 33.27
CA PRO A 314 20.13 -40.58 33.58
C PRO A 314 19.67 -41.41 32.38
N ASP A 315 19.14 -42.58 32.69
CA ASP A 315 18.57 -43.49 31.71
C ASP A 315 17.13 -43.07 31.36
N LYS A 316 16.56 -43.73 30.34
CA LYS A 316 15.25 -43.34 29.81
C LYS A 316 14.14 -43.40 30.87
N GLN A 317 14.23 -44.32 31.83
CA GLN A 317 13.27 -44.42 32.93
C GLN A 317 13.38 -43.22 33.88
N PHE A 318 14.58 -42.84 34.31
CA PHE A 318 14.76 -41.63 35.12
C PHE A 318 14.28 -40.38 34.37
N TYR A 319 14.50 -40.27 33.06
CA TYR A 319 13.94 -39.13 32.32
C TYR A 319 12.41 -39.16 32.22
N GLN A 320 11.77 -40.33 32.15
CA GLN A 320 10.31 -40.45 32.11
C GLN A 320 9.64 -40.02 33.42
N GLU A 321 10.23 -40.34 34.58
CA GLU A 321 9.74 -39.85 35.89
C GLU A 321 9.78 -38.31 36.01
N PHE A 322 10.63 -37.65 35.21
CA PHE A 322 10.79 -36.18 35.16
C PHE A 322 10.14 -35.57 33.90
N GLU A 323 9.40 -36.35 33.11
CA GLU A 323 8.59 -35.89 31.97
C GLU A 323 7.10 -35.73 32.29
N GLU A 324 6.63 -36.23 33.44
CA GLU A 324 5.25 -36.01 33.91
C GLU A 324 5.01 -34.54 34.33
N GLU A 325 3.76 -34.09 34.20
CA GLU A 325 3.41 -32.66 34.24
C GLU A 325 3.50 -32.03 35.65
N CYS A 326 3.53 -32.83 36.73
CA CYS A 326 3.70 -32.39 38.12
C CYS A 326 4.41 -33.45 38.98
N PHE A 327 5.22 -33.01 39.95
CA PHE A 327 6.01 -33.88 40.86
C PHE A 327 5.26 -34.37 42.11
N LEU A 328 4.07 -33.83 42.38
CA LEU A 328 3.20 -34.17 43.52
C LEU A 328 1.76 -34.21 43.01
N VAL A 329 1.07 -35.33 43.25
CA VAL A 329 -0.30 -35.55 42.78
C VAL A 329 -1.29 -35.27 43.92
N ASP A 330 -1.72 -34.02 44.04
CA ASP A 330 -3.04 -33.73 44.60
C ASP A 330 -4.07 -33.85 43.48
N HIS A 331 -5.16 -34.57 43.72
CA HIS A 331 -6.08 -35.08 42.69
C HIS A 331 -6.90 -34.01 41.92
N GLU A 332 -6.73 -32.72 42.21
CA GLU A 332 -7.51 -31.63 41.62
C GLU A 332 -6.81 -30.88 40.47
N TYR A 333 -5.49 -31.06 40.26
CA TYR A 333 -4.78 -30.30 39.21
C TYR A 333 -4.75 -31.03 37.86
N ARG A 334 -5.27 -30.37 36.81
CA ARG A 334 -5.14 -30.79 35.40
C ARG A 334 -4.60 -29.62 34.58
N GLY A 335 -3.28 -29.56 34.39
CA GLY A 335 -2.63 -28.50 33.60
C GLY A 335 -1.32 -28.95 32.96
N LYS A 336 -1.19 -28.73 31.65
CA LYS A 336 -0.04 -29.19 30.85
C LYS A 336 1.14 -28.25 30.89
N LEU A 337 2.34 -28.80 31.08
CA LEU A 337 3.59 -28.03 31.19
C LEU A 337 4.37 -28.02 29.86
N SER A 338 3.99 -27.13 28.93
CA SER A 338 4.67 -27.01 27.62
C SER A 338 6.06 -26.37 27.76
N ARG A 339 7.12 -27.09 27.36
CA ARG A 339 8.49 -26.55 27.26
C ARG A 339 8.65 -25.51 26.14
N ASN A 340 7.79 -25.54 25.12
CA ASN A 340 7.70 -24.48 24.12
C ASN A 340 6.54 -23.56 24.47
N VAL A 341 6.80 -22.53 25.30
CA VAL A 341 5.90 -21.37 25.42
C VAL A 341 6.21 -20.36 24.32
N THR A 342 6.24 -20.83 23.07
CA THR A 342 5.27 -20.22 22.16
C THR A 342 3.92 -20.49 22.81
N ARG A 343 3.39 -19.49 23.52
CA ARG A 343 1.97 -19.26 23.34
C ARG A 343 1.80 -19.27 21.83
N ASP A 344 0.93 -20.12 21.32
CA ASP A 344 0.05 -19.61 20.29
C ASP A 344 -0.52 -18.35 20.92
N ASN A 345 0.12 -17.19 20.67
CA ASN A 345 -0.63 -15.98 20.47
C ASN A 345 -1.64 -16.45 19.44
N PRO A 346 -2.92 -16.66 19.82
CA PRO A 346 -3.91 -17.00 18.83
C PRO A 346 -3.95 -15.71 18.04
N GLN A 347 -3.21 -15.64 16.92
CA GLN A 347 -2.92 -14.40 16.20
C GLN A 347 -4.25 -13.72 16.09
N MET A 348 -4.44 -12.61 16.83
CA MET A 348 -5.77 -12.23 17.30
C MET A 348 -6.61 -12.09 16.05
N ARG A 349 -7.40 -13.13 15.74
CA ARG A 349 -7.79 -13.38 14.34
C ARG A 349 -8.78 -12.28 14.08
N PHE A 350 -8.31 -11.23 13.40
CA PHE A 350 -9.05 -9.98 13.27
C PHE A 350 -10.40 -10.36 12.71
N ARG A 351 -11.39 -10.42 13.59
CA ARG A 351 -12.68 -10.99 13.27
C ARG A 351 -13.39 -9.87 12.57
N ASN A 352 -13.26 -9.86 11.24
CA ASN A 352 -13.91 -8.88 10.38
C ASN A 352 -15.36 -8.75 10.85
N ILE A 353 -15.77 -7.51 11.12
CA ILE A 353 -17.11 -7.24 11.61
C ILE A 353 -18.02 -7.35 10.39
N VAL A 354 -18.91 -8.33 10.40
CA VAL A 354 -19.93 -8.47 9.35
C VAL A 354 -21.07 -7.54 9.69
N ILE A 355 -21.14 -6.38 9.03
CA ILE A 355 -22.26 -5.45 9.15
C ILE A 355 -23.26 -5.78 8.04
N ASN A 356 -24.50 -6.11 8.43
CA ASN A 356 -25.61 -6.17 7.49
C ASN A 356 -26.18 -4.75 7.34
N PHE A 357 -25.95 -4.14 6.19
CA PHE A 357 -26.78 -3.05 5.69
C PHE A 357 -28.16 -3.64 5.40
N GLY A 358 -29.16 -3.20 6.16
CA GLY A 358 -30.51 -3.76 6.10
C GLY A 358 -31.26 -3.33 4.83
N PRO A 359 -32.28 -4.10 4.38
CA PRO A 359 -33.13 -3.76 3.24
C PRO A 359 -33.76 -2.37 3.28
N GLN A 360 -33.90 -1.80 4.47
CA GLN A 360 -34.52 -0.51 4.71
C GLN A 360 -33.49 0.47 5.29
N HIS A 361 -32.75 1.11 4.40
CA HIS A 361 -31.74 2.11 4.74
C HIS A 361 -31.76 3.23 3.68
N PRO A 362 -31.78 4.53 4.04
CA PRO A 362 -31.93 5.62 3.06
C PRO A 362 -30.87 5.65 1.94
N ALA A 363 -29.64 5.23 2.24
CA ALA A 363 -28.56 5.11 1.26
C ALA A 363 -28.70 3.93 0.28
N ALA A 364 -29.59 2.97 0.56
CA ALA A 364 -30.03 2.01 -0.44
C ALA A 364 -31.25 2.62 -1.15
N HIS A 365 -31.06 3.06 -2.40
CA HIS A 365 -32.14 3.65 -3.22
C HIS A 365 -33.17 2.58 -3.65
N GLY A 366 -33.96 2.10 -2.69
CA GLY A 366 -34.90 0.99 -2.85
C GLY A 366 -34.70 -0.05 -1.76
N VAL A 367 -34.55 -1.33 -2.15
CA VAL A 367 -34.53 -2.47 -1.21
C VAL A 367 -33.30 -3.34 -1.48
N LEU A 368 -32.19 -3.04 -0.80
CA LEU A 368 -30.93 -3.79 -0.90
C LEU A 368 -30.48 -4.26 0.48
N ARG A 369 -30.15 -5.55 0.60
CA ARG A 369 -29.37 -6.04 1.74
C ARG A 369 -27.91 -6.19 1.32
N LEU A 370 -27.01 -5.48 1.98
CA LEU A 370 -25.58 -5.55 1.70
C LEU A 370 -24.85 -6.12 2.92
N ALA A 371 -24.24 -7.30 2.79
CA ALA A 371 -23.42 -7.87 3.85
C ALA A 371 -21.96 -7.43 3.63
N LEU A 372 -21.46 -6.55 4.50
CA LEU A 372 -20.12 -5.99 4.42
C LEU A 372 -19.21 -6.66 5.45
N GLU A 373 -18.10 -7.25 5.00
CA GLU A 373 -17.02 -7.67 5.89
C GLU A 373 -16.04 -6.51 6.08
N LEU A 374 -16.04 -5.90 7.27
CA LEU A 374 -15.21 -4.74 7.59
C LEU A 374 -13.98 -5.10 8.42
N ARG A 375 -12.85 -4.49 8.11
CA ARG A 375 -11.63 -4.49 8.91
C ARG A 375 -11.39 -3.09 9.49
N GLY A 376 -12.02 -2.82 10.63
CA GLY A 376 -12.17 -1.45 11.12
C GLY A 376 -13.20 -0.72 10.27
N GLU A 377 -12.80 0.35 9.60
CA GLU A 377 -13.67 1.14 8.72
C GLU A 377 -13.57 0.73 7.23
N TYR A 378 -12.53 -0.03 6.88
CA TYR A 378 -12.26 -0.48 5.51
C TYR A 378 -13.08 -1.71 5.13
N VAL A 379 -13.63 -1.70 3.93
CA VAL A 379 -14.37 -2.82 3.34
C VAL A 379 -13.41 -3.83 2.73
N VAL A 380 -13.46 -5.07 3.23
CA VAL A 380 -12.66 -6.20 2.70
C VAL A 380 -13.44 -6.97 1.65
N ARG A 381 -14.76 -7.10 1.84
CA ARG A 381 -15.70 -7.77 0.95
C ARG A 381 -17.09 -7.14 1.07
N ALA A 382 -17.79 -7.02 -0.05
CA ALA A 382 -19.17 -6.58 -0.11
C ALA A 382 -20.04 -7.61 -0.84
N ASP A 383 -21.05 -8.17 -0.16
CA ASP A 383 -21.94 -9.18 -0.72
C ASP A 383 -23.37 -8.62 -0.88
N PRO A 384 -23.77 -8.18 -2.09
CA PRO A 384 -25.09 -7.62 -2.36
C PRO A 384 -26.15 -8.73 -2.50
N HIS A 385 -26.91 -8.95 -1.43
CA HIS A 385 -28.09 -9.83 -1.44
C HIS A 385 -29.27 -9.14 -2.13
N ILE A 386 -29.50 -9.53 -3.38
CA ILE A 386 -30.57 -9.08 -4.26
C ILE A 386 -31.75 -10.09 -4.28
N GLY A 387 -32.80 -9.81 -5.06
CA GLY A 387 -33.99 -10.65 -5.19
C GLY A 387 -35.15 -10.29 -4.25
N LEU A 388 -35.03 -9.21 -3.48
CA LEU A 388 -36.07 -8.75 -2.54
C LEU A 388 -37.25 -8.09 -3.26
N LEU A 389 -37.05 -7.57 -4.46
CA LEU A 389 -38.10 -7.06 -5.36
C LEU A 389 -38.44 -8.04 -6.49
N HIS A 390 -38.05 -9.32 -6.36
CA HIS A 390 -38.25 -10.29 -7.44
C HIS A 390 -39.71 -10.68 -7.63
N ARG A 391 -40.22 -10.38 -8.83
CA ARG A 391 -41.63 -10.54 -9.22
C ARG A 391 -41.85 -11.62 -10.28
N GLY A 392 -40.80 -12.32 -10.72
CA GLY A 392 -40.88 -13.30 -11.80
C GLY A 392 -41.35 -12.68 -13.11
N THR A 393 -40.88 -11.47 -13.43
CA THR A 393 -41.39 -10.65 -14.55
C THR A 393 -41.23 -11.35 -15.89
N GLU A 394 -40.06 -11.96 -16.12
CA GLU A 394 -39.78 -12.77 -17.31
C GLU A 394 -40.79 -13.92 -17.47
N LYS A 395 -41.19 -14.55 -16.36
CA LYS A 395 -42.14 -15.66 -16.37
C LYS A 395 -43.58 -15.22 -16.59
N LEU A 396 -43.95 -14.03 -16.10
CA LEU A 396 -45.27 -13.45 -16.35
C LEU A 396 -45.46 -13.06 -17.82
N MET A 397 -44.41 -12.58 -18.49
CA MET A 397 -44.47 -12.24 -19.92
C MET A 397 -44.75 -13.44 -20.83
N GLU A 398 -44.24 -14.63 -20.52
CA GLU A 398 -44.49 -15.88 -21.28
C GLU A 398 -46.00 -16.23 -21.37
N TYR A 399 -46.80 -15.79 -20.39
CA TYR A 399 -48.24 -16.03 -20.35
C TYR A 399 -49.09 -14.91 -20.97
N LYS A 400 -48.46 -13.84 -21.50
CA LYS A 400 -49.13 -12.64 -22.02
C LYS A 400 -48.87 -12.48 -23.51
N THR A 401 -49.76 -11.79 -24.22
CA THR A 401 -49.45 -11.38 -25.61
C THR A 401 -48.46 -10.23 -25.63
N TYR A 402 -47.77 -10.01 -26.75
CA TYR A 402 -46.77 -8.93 -26.86
C TYR A 402 -47.30 -7.55 -26.42
N THR A 403 -48.52 -7.18 -26.81
CA THR A 403 -49.16 -5.92 -26.37
C THR A 403 -49.47 -5.90 -24.87
N GLN A 404 -49.81 -7.04 -24.27
CA GLN A 404 -50.09 -7.16 -22.83
C GLN A 404 -48.81 -7.26 -21.98
N ALA A 405 -47.68 -7.64 -22.57
CA ALA A 405 -46.39 -7.74 -21.92
C ALA A 405 -45.65 -6.38 -21.86
N LEU A 406 -45.98 -5.43 -22.76
CA LEU A 406 -45.39 -4.08 -22.78
C LEU A 406 -45.35 -3.41 -21.39
N PRO A 407 -46.45 -3.31 -20.60
CA PRO A 407 -46.45 -2.55 -19.34
C PRO A 407 -45.63 -3.17 -18.20
N TYR A 408 -45.01 -4.34 -18.42
CA TYR A 408 -43.98 -4.83 -17.51
C TYR A 408 -42.66 -4.06 -17.68
N MET A 409 -42.34 -3.59 -18.89
CA MET A 409 -41.10 -2.86 -19.20
C MET A 409 -41.06 -1.50 -18.49
N ASP A 410 -42.17 -0.76 -18.46
CA ASP A 410 -42.33 0.52 -17.74
C ASP A 410 -42.08 0.37 -16.22
N ARG A 411 -42.13 -0.87 -15.70
CA ARG A 411 -42.08 -1.21 -14.26
C ARG A 411 -40.79 -1.90 -13.84
N LEU A 412 -39.82 -2.01 -14.75
CA LEU A 412 -38.48 -2.53 -14.47
C LEU A 412 -37.62 -1.41 -13.92
N ASP A 413 -36.92 -0.67 -14.78
CA ASP A 413 -36.46 0.65 -14.43
C ASP A 413 -37.64 1.63 -14.49
N TYR A 414 -38.23 1.87 -13.32
CA TYR A 414 -39.35 2.79 -13.13
C TYR A 414 -38.94 4.28 -13.14
N VAL A 415 -37.69 4.58 -13.50
CA VAL A 415 -37.21 5.94 -13.78
C VAL A 415 -37.17 6.19 -15.29
N SER A 416 -36.72 5.22 -16.09
CA SER A 416 -36.61 5.33 -17.56
C SER A 416 -37.66 4.49 -18.33
N MET A 417 -38.95 4.78 -18.06
CA MET A 417 -40.09 4.02 -18.60
C MET A 417 -40.08 3.94 -20.13
N MET A 418 -40.01 5.08 -20.83
CA MET A 418 -40.12 5.18 -22.29
C MET A 418 -38.98 4.47 -23.02
N THR A 419 -37.77 4.44 -22.45
CA THR A 419 -36.62 3.74 -23.04
C THR A 419 -36.77 2.22 -22.93
N ASN A 420 -37.31 1.70 -21.82
CA ASN A 420 -37.61 0.28 -21.71
C ASN A 420 -38.69 -0.15 -22.72
N GLU A 421 -39.74 0.67 -22.87
CA GLU A 421 -40.77 0.50 -23.91
C GLU A 421 -40.17 0.55 -25.32
N GLN A 422 -39.24 1.47 -25.59
CA GLN A 422 -38.53 1.61 -26.87
C GLN A 422 -37.68 0.38 -27.20
N CYS A 423 -36.89 -0.13 -26.26
CA CYS A 423 -36.10 -1.35 -26.48
C CYS A 423 -37.00 -2.54 -26.86
N TYR A 424 -38.14 -2.67 -26.18
CA TYR A 424 -39.13 -3.72 -26.44
C TYR A 424 -39.82 -3.56 -27.79
N ALA A 425 -40.19 -2.32 -28.15
CA ALA A 425 -40.72 -1.99 -29.47
C ALA A 425 -39.73 -2.34 -30.58
N LEU A 426 -38.46 -1.92 -30.46
CA LEU A 426 -37.41 -2.20 -31.45
C LEU A 426 -37.08 -3.69 -31.56
N ALA A 427 -37.09 -4.44 -30.45
CA ALA A 427 -36.91 -5.89 -30.47
C ALA A 427 -38.01 -6.58 -31.30
N ILE A 428 -39.28 -6.20 -31.10
CA ILE A 428 -40.41 -6.78 -31.82
C ILE A 428 -40.48 -6.29 -33.27
N GLU A 429 -40.22 -5.01 -33.54
CA GLU A 429 -40.16 -4.43 -34.89
C GLU A 429 -39.14 -5.16 -35.76
N LYS A 430 -37.97 -5.48 -35.19
CA LYS A 430 -36.92 -6.28 -35.83
C LYS A 430 -37.34 -7.72 -36.13
N MET A 431 -38.14 -8.36 -35.26
CA MET A 431 -38.69 -9.71 -35.52
C MET A 431 -39.84 -9.70 -36.53
N LEU A 432 -40.67 -8.65 -36.54
CA LEU A 432 -41.75 -8.43 -37.50
C LEU A 432 -41.23 -7.92 -38.86
N ASN A 433 -39.96 -7.51 -38.93
CA ASN A 433 -39.33 -6.87 -40.08
C ASN A 433 -40.10 -5.62 -40.58
N ILE A 434 -40.58 -4.81 -39.63
CA ILE A 434 -41.27 -3.54 -39.89
C ILE A 434 -40.42 -2.35 -39.43
N ARG A 435 -40.56 -1.20 -40.09
CA ARG A 435 -39.90 0.05 -39.69
C ARG A 435 -40.95 1.08 -39.28
N ALA A 436 -40.83 1.62 -38.07
CA ALA A 436 -41.67 2.72 -37.61
C ALA A 436 -41.56 3.96 -38.54
N PRO A 437 -42.62 4.78 -38.69
CA PRO A 437 -42.57 5.98 -39.52
C PRO A 437 -41.65 7.05 -38.89
N LYS A 438 -40.98 7.86 -39.72
CA LYS A 438 -40.02 8.89 -39.27
C LYS A 438 -40.54 9.80 -38.16
N ARG A 439 -41.81 10.20 -38.21
CA ARG A 439 -42.44 11.01 -37.14
C ARG A 439 -42.45 10.28 -35.79
N ALA A 440 -42.75 8.99 -35.76
CA ALA A 440 -42.71 8.19 -34.53
C ALA A 440 -41.27 7.98 -34.03
N GLN A 441 -40.31 7.82 -34.94
CA GLN A 441 -38.87 7.74 -34.61
C GLN A 441 -38.39 9.01 -33.91
N TYR A 442 -38.70 10.21 -34.44
CA TYR A 442 -38.36 11.48 -33.78
C TYR A 442 -39.05 11.65 -32.41
N ILE A 443 -40.32 11.24 -32.28
CA ILE A 443 -41.06 11.32 -31.00
C ILE A 443 -40.41 10.41 -29.93
N ARG A 444 -39.92 9.22 -30.31
CA ARG A 444 -39.15 8.33 -29.42
C ARG A 444 -37.78 8.93 -29.05
N GLY A 445 -37.08 9.51 -30.02
CA GLY A 445 -35.70 9.96 -29.86
C GLY A 445 -35.50 11.15 -28.91
N ALA A 446 -36.53 11.98 -28.71
CA ALA A 446 -36.45 13.22 -27.92
C ALA A 446 -36.51 13.03 -26.39
N HIS A 447 -36.53 11.79 -25.89
CA HIS A 447 -37.10 11.47 -24.57
C HIS A 447 -36.10 10.84 -23.55
N ALA A 448 -34.95 11.47 -23.30
CA ALA A 448 -33.93 10.92 -22.39
C ALA A 448 -33.16 11.97 -21.57
N LEU A 449 -33.74 12.44 -20.46
CA LEU A 449 -33.09 13.26 -19.43
C LEU A 449 -33.81 13.08 -18.08
N ASP A 450 -33.11 12.57 -17.07
CA ASP A 450 -33.54 12.51 -15.65
C ASP A 450 -32.25 12.37 -14.80
N VAL A 451 -32.04 13.23 -13.79
CA VAL A 451 -30.82 13.28 -12.93
C VAL A 451 -31.21 13.68 -11.50
N GLY A 452 -30.43 13.31 -10.46
CA GLY A 452 -30.71 13.71 -9.08
C GLY A 452 -29.50 13.78 -8.14
N ALA A 453 -29.49 14.75 -7.21
CA ALA A 453 -28.52 14.91 -6.13
C ALA A 453 -29.12 15.76 -4.98
N LEU A 454 -28.94 15.40 -3.70
CA LEU A 454 -29.86 15.71 -2.58
C LEU A 454 -30.27 17.17 -2.25
N THR A 455 -29.50 18.22 -2.59
CA THR A 455 -29.93 19.64 -2.43
C THR A 455 -30.49 20.21 -3.73
N PRO A 456 -29.81 20.02 -4.89
CA PRO A 456 -30.42 20.12 -6.21
C PRO A 456 -31.67 19.25 -6.40
N PHE A 457 -31.93 18.28 -5.52
CA PHE A 457 -32.98 17.27 -5.65
C PHE A 457 -34.35 17.89 -5.72
N PHE A 458 -34.63 18.90 -4.89
CA PHE A 458 -35.92 19.60 -4.92
C PHE A 458 -36.05 20.50 -6.15
N TRP A 459 -34.96 21.07 -6.65
CA TRP A 459 -34.94 21.89 -7.88
C TRP A 459 -35.12 21.01 -9.13
N LEU A 460 -34.36 19.92 -9.22
CA LEU A 460 -34.49 18.91 -10.27
C LEU A 460 -35.82 18.16 -10.19
N PHE A 461 -36.42 18.00 -9.00
CA PHE A 461 -37.77 17.44 -8.88
C PHE A 461 -38.85 18.43 -9.34
N GLU A 462 -38.64 19.74 -9.25
CA GLU A 462 -39.51 20.73 -9.89
C GLU A 462 -39.44 20.61 -11.42
N GLU A 463 -38.24 20.51 -11.98
CA GLU A 463 -38.06 20.31 -13.43
C GLU A 463 -38.58 18.94 -13.89
N ARG A 464 -38.37 17.89 -13.11
CA ARG A 464 -38.91 16.55 -13.35
C ARG A 464 -40.44 16.52 -13.26
N GLU A 465 -41.06 17.28 -12.36
CA GLU A 465 -42.53 17.40 -12.30
C GLU A 465 -43.09 18.07 -13.57
N LYS A 466 -42.39 19.07 -14.14
CA LYS A 466 -42.73 19.67 -15.44
C LYS A 466 -42.60 18.64 -16.58
N LEU A 467 -41.56 17.80 -16.55
CA LEU A 467 -41.44 16.67 -17.47
C LEU A 467 -42.60 15.68 -17.29
N MET A 468 -42.98 15.33 -16.05
CA MET A 468 -44.12 14.44 -15.77
C MET A 468 -45.46 15.01 -16.25
N GLU A 469 -45.62 16.34 -16.29
CA GLU A 469 -46.78 16.98 -16.94
C GLU A 469 -46.77 16.72 -18.46
N PHE A 470 -45.61 16.72 -19.11
CA PHE A 470 -45.51 16.35 -20.54
C PHE A 470 -45.87 14.87 -20.77
N TYR A 471 -45.42 13.95 -19.91
CA TYR A 471 -45.86 12.53 -19.96
C TYR A 471 -47.38 12.41 -19.79
N GLU A 472 -47.95 13.13 -18.83
CA GLU A 472 -49.39 13.14 -18.56
C GLU A 472 -50.19 13.69 -19.75
N ARG A 473 -49.72 14.77 -20.39
CA ARG A 473 -50.33 15.33 -21.60
C ARG A 473 -50.24 14.40 -22.82
N VAL A 474 -49.18 13.60 -22.94
CA VAL A 474 -48.95 12.70 -24.09
C VAL A 474 -49.64 11.34 -23.93
N SER A 475 -49.67 10.78 -22.73
CA SER A 475 -50.11 9.41 -22.46
C SER A 475 -51.35 9.28 -21.56
N GLY A 476 -51.70 10.34 -20.83
CA GLY A 476 -52.71 10.30 -19.76
C GLY A 476 -52.18 9.75 -18.43
N ALA A 477 -50.90 9.39 -18.34
CA ALA A 477 -50.24 8.91 -17.12
C ALA A 477 -48.91 9.64 -16.90
N ARG A 478 -48.57 9.89 -15.63
CA ARG A 478 -47.32 10.60 -15.27
C ARG A 478 -46.07 9.74 -15.44
N MET A 479 -46.09 8.48 -14.99
CA MET A 479 -44.93 7.58 -15.06
C MET A 479 -45.11 6.41 -16.04
N HIS A 480 -45.93 5.41 -15.70
CA HIS A 480 -46.14 4.24 -16.56
C HIS A 480 -47.08 4.59 -17.72
N ALA A 481 -46.49 4.94 -18.87
CA ALA A 481 -47.18 5.55 -20.00
C ALA A 481 -47.71 4.52 -21.02
N ALA A 482 -47.01 3.39 -21.23
CA ALA A 482 -47.31 2.40 -22.26
C ALA A 482 -47.57 3.05 -23.64
N TYR A 483 -46.76 4.06 -23.95
CA TYR A 483 -46.92 5.00 -25.07
C TYR A 483 -46.06 4.61 -26.27
N VAL A 484 -44.82 4.17 -26.05
CA VAL A 484 -43.99 3.62 -27.12
C VAL A 484 -44.41 2.18 -27.34
N ARG A 485 -44.89 1.86 -28.55
CA ARG A 485 -45.46 0.54 -28.87
C ARG A 485 -44.77 -0.06 -30.09
N PRO A 486 -44.67 -1.40 -30.17
CA PRO A 486 -44.24 -2.07 -31.40
C PRO A 486 -45.07 -1.58 -32.60
N GLY A 487 -44.40 -0.96 -33.58
CA GLY A 487 -44.96 -0.29 -34.75
C GLY A 487 -44.91 1.25 -34.72
N GLY A 488 -44.65 1.89 -33.58
CA GLY A 488 -44.51 3.35 -33.47
C GLY A 488 -44.80 3.94 -32.08
N VAL A 489 -45.74 4.87 -32.02
CA VAL A 489 -46.23 5.51 -30.79
C VAL A 489 -47.75 5.33 -30.68
N SER A 490 -48.27 5.32 -29.46
CA SER A 490 -49.68 5.01 -29.18
C SER A 490 -50.63 6.11 -29.67
N GLN A 491 -50.21 7.37 -29.57
CA GLN A 491 -50.95 8.57 -29.99
C GLN A 491 -49.93 9.61 -30.50
N ASP A 492 -50.38 10.63 -31.24
CA ASP A 492 -49.52 11.75 -31.65
C ASP A 492 -49.47 12.83 -30.55
N LEU A 493 -48.48 13.73 -30.61
CA LEU A 493 -48.31 14.80 -29.62
C LEU A 493 -49.50 15.77 -29.63
N PRO A 494 -50.03 16.18 -28.47
CA PRO A 494 -51.09 17.20 -28.39
C PRO A 494 -50.59 18.57 -28.86
N ILE A 495 -51.52 19.37 -29.39
CA ILE A 495 -51.25 20.70 -29.94
C ILE A 495 -50.67 21.62 -28.83
N GLY A 496 -49.63 22.37 -29.17
CA GLY A 496 -48.93 23.31 -28.27
C GLY A 496 -47.85 22.69 -27.39
N LEU A 497 -47.79 21.36 -27.24
CA LEU A 497 -46.80 20.71 -26.37
C LEU A 497 -45.35 20.97 -26.81
N MET A 498 -45.09 21.02 -28.12
CA MET A 498 -43.74 21.33 -28.63
C MET A 498 -43.27 22.72 -28.22
N ASP A 499 -44.17 23.71 -28.15
CA ASP A 499 -43.84 25.07 -27.72
C ASP A 499 -43.54 25.12 -26.21
N ASP A 500 -44.21 24.29 -25.42
CA ASP A 500 -44.00 24.18 -23.98
C ASP A 500 -42.70 23.43 -23.65
N ILE A 501 -42.38 22.35 -24.37
CA ILE A 501 -41.08 21.66 -24.30
C ILE A 501 -39.94 22.62 -24.69
N TYR A 502 -40.14 23.44 -25.72
CA TYR A 502 -39.14 24.44 -26.14
C TYR A 502 -38.90 25.52 -25.06
N LYS A 503 -39.96 26.07 -24.46
CA LYS A 503 -39.84 26.99 -23.31
C LYS A 503 -39.13 26.35 -22.12
N TRP A 504 -39.43 25.08 -21.84
CA TRP A 504 -38.77 24.32 -20.78
C TRP A 504 -37.28 24.16 -21.07
N ALA A 505 -36.91 23.72 -22.27
CA ALA A 505 -35.51 23.53 -22.67
C ALA A 505 -34.68 24.82 -22.56
N LEU A 506 -35.23 25.98 -22.93
CA LEU A 506 -34.56 27.28 -22.77
C LEU A 506 -34.24 27.62 -21.30
N ASN A 507 -35.14 27.29 -20.38
CA ASN A 507 -34.94 27.54 -18.95
C ASN A 507 -34.08 26.45 -18.28
N PHE A 508 -34.12 25.22 -18.79
CA PHE A 508 -33.43 24.08 -18.21
C PHE A 508 -31.91 24.21 -18.26
N VAL A 509 -31.35 24.88 -19.28
CA VAL A 509 -29.90 25.19 -19.34
C VAL A 509 -29.46 25.98 -18.10
N GLN A 510 -30.20 27.04 -17.74
CA GLN A 510 -29.90 27.85 -16.55
C GLN A 510 -29.98 27.03 -15.26
N ARG A 511 -30.89 26.05 -15.19
CA ARG A 511 -30.99 25.12 -14.05
C ARG A 511 -29.82 24.14 -13.98
N ILE A 512 -29.25 23.73 -15.12
CA ILE A 512 -28.02 22.92 -15.13
C ILE A 512 -26.85 23.77 -14.62
N ASP A 513 -26.70 25.01 -15.11
CA ASP A 513 -25.62 25.92 -14.70
C ASP A 513 -25.64 26.17 -13.18
N GLU A 514 -26.81 26.47 -12.59
CA GLU A 514 -27.02 26.64 -11.14
C GLU A 514 -26.58 25.41 -10.32
N ILE A 515 -26.64 24.21 -10.91
CA ILE A 515 -26.27 22.93 -10.26
C ILE A 515 -24.78 22.62 -10.48
N GLU A 516 -24.23 22.94 -11.66
CA GLU A 516 -22.79 22.86 -11.95
C GLU A 516 -22.01 23.77 -10.98
N ASP A 517 -22.48 25.01 -10.77
CA ASP A 517 -21.91 25.97 -9.81
C ASP A 517 -21.93 25.43 -8.36
N LEU A 518 -22.97 24.71 -7.95
CA LEU A 518 -23.14 24.21 -6.58
C LEU A 518 -22.36 22.92 -6.30
N LEU A 519 -22.26 22.02 -7.27
CA LEU A 519 -21.65 20.69 -7.10
C LEU A 519 -20.25 20.59 -7.72
N THR A 520 -20.07 21.00 -8.97
CA THR A 520 -18.88 20.67 -9.76
C THR A 520 -17.61 21.25 -9.14
N GLU A 521 -17.63 22.51 -8.70
CA GLU A 521 -16.50 23.15 -8.02
C GLU A 521 -16.51 23.01 -6.49
N SER A 522 -17.50 22.31 -5.91
CA SER A 522 -17.56 22.11 -4.47
C SER A 522 -16.43 21.20 -3.99
N ARG A 523 -15.55 21.75 -3.13
CA ARG A 523 -14.46 20.99 -2.50
C ARG A 523 -14.95 19.73 -1.79
N ILE A 524 -16.08 19.80 -1.08
CA ILE A 524 -16.65 18.66 -0.35
C ILE A 524 -17.15 17.59 -1.33
N TRP A 525 -17.69 18.01 -2.48
CA TRP A 525 -18.10 17.08 -3.54
C TRP A 525 -16.89 16.40 -4.17
N LYS A 526 -15.84 17.15 -4.52
CA LYS A 526 -14.57 16.60 -5.05
C LYS A 526 -13.92 15.63 -4.05
N GLU A 527 -13.79 15.99 -2.78
CA GLU A 527 -13.26 15.12 -1.71
C GLU A 527 -14.09 13.83 -1.47
N ARG A 528 -15.33 13.76 -1.96
CA ARG A 528 -16.23 12.60 -1.81
C ARG A 528 -16.52 11.85 -3.11
N THR A 529 -15.89 12.22 -4.22
CA THR A 529 -16.09 11.60 -5.54
C THR A 529 -14.80 11.35 -6.31
N VAL A 530 -13.79 12.20 -6.16
CA VAL A 530 -12.46 11.99 -6.76
C VAL A 530 -11.76 10.83 -6.05
N ASP A 531 -11.05 10.01 -6.83
CA ASP A 531 -10.34 8.78 -6.41
C ASP A 531 -11.21 7.67 -5.76
N ILE A 532 -12.54 7.81 -5.77
CA ILE A 532 -13.47 6.81 -5.23
C ILE A 532 -14.04 5.95 -6.36
N GLY A 533 -13.90 4.63 -6.22
CA GLY A 533 -14.47 3.67 -7.16
C GLY A 533 -13.82 3.66 -8.56
N ILE A 534 -12.50 3.82 -8.62
CA ILE A 534 -11.73 3.79 -9.87
C ILE A 534 -11.88 2.43 -10.57
N VAL A 535 -12.27 2.45 -11.86
CA VAL A 535 -12.43 1.24 -12.70
C VAL A 535 -11.54 1.36 -13.93
N SER A 536 -10.66 0.38 -14.15
CA SER A 536 -9.84 0.34 -15.36
C SER A 536 -10.67 0.00 -16.60
N ALA A 537 -10.25 0.45 -17.79
CA ALA A 537 -10.94 0.14 -19.04
C ALA A 537 -11.03 -1.39 -19.30
N GLU A 538 -10.01 -2.15 -18.89
CA GLU A 538 -10.02 -3.62 -19.01
C GLU A 538 -11.02 -4.27 -18.05
N ASP A 539 -11.05 -3.85 -16.79
CA ASP A 539 -12.02 -4.34 -15.81
C ASP A 539 -13.46 -3.99 -16.24
N ALA A 540 -13.70 -2.77 -16.72
CA ALA A 540 -15.01 -2.33 -17.16
C ALA A 540 -15.57 -3.24 -18.29
N LEU A 541 -14.72 -3.67 -19.22
CA LEU A 541 -15.09 -4.63 -20.26
C LEU A 541 -15.30 -6.04 -19.69
N ASN A 542 -14.40 -6.51 -18.82
CA ASN A 542 -14.45 -7.86 -18.23
C ASN A 542 -15.68 -8.06 -17.33
N PHE A 543 -16.08 -7.05 -16.55
CA PHE A 543 -17.31 -7.06 -15.76
C PHE A 543 -18.58 -6.79 -16.58
N GLY A 544 -18.46 -6.55 -17.89
CA GLY A 544 -19.60 -6.33 -18.79
C GLY A 544 -20.33 -5.01 -18.54
N PHE A 545 -19.61 -3.98 -18.10
CA PHE A 545 -20.18 -2.65 -17.93
C PHE A 545 -20.62 -2.06 -19.26
N SER A 546 -21.53 -1.10 -19.16
CA SER A 546 -22.06 -0.35 -20.29
C SER A 546 -22.39 1.08 -19.88
N GLY A 547 -22.67 1.93 -20.88
CA GLY A 547 -23.08 3.31 -20.67
C GLY A 547 -22.05 4.19 -20.00
N VAL A 548 -22.51 4.99 -19.03
CA VAL A 548 -21.72 5.98 -18.30
C VAL A 548 -20.47 5.34 -17.68
N MET A 549 -20.56 4.10 -17.17
CA MET A 549 -19.41 3.40 -16.57
C MET A 549 -18.29 3.11 -17.58
N LEU A 550 -18.61 2.74 -18.84
CA LEU A 550 -17.57 2.57 -19.88
C LEU A 550 -16.97 3.92 -20.30
N ARG A 551 -17.82 4.95 -20.46
CA ARG A 551 -17.39 6.30 -20.85
C ARG A 551 -16.50 6.95 -19.78
N GLY A 552 -16.81 6.75 -18.51
CA GLY A 552 -16.01 7.20 -17.37
C GLY A 552 -14.63 6.55 -17.32
N SER A 553 -14.53 5.25 -17.65
CA SER A 553 -13.24 4.55 -17.82
C SER A 553 -12.50 4.90 -19.15
N GLY A 554 -12.97 5.90 -19.91
CA GLY A 554 -12.32 6.41 -21.12
C GLY A 554 -12.62 5.65 -22.42
N ILE A 555 -13.55 4.68 -22.40
CA ILE A 555 -13.92 3.91 -23.59
C ILE A 555 -14.95 4.69 -24.40
N LYS A 556 -14.65 4.94 -25.68
CA LYS A 556 -15.52 5.63 -26.63
C LYS A 556 -16.64 4.71 -27.14
N TRP A 557 -17.62 4.43 -26.28
CA TRP A 557 -18.74 3.53 -26.59
C TRP A 557 -20.09 4.15 -26.22
N ASP A 558 -20.99 4.21 -27.22
CA ASP A 558 -22.38 4.66 -27.10
C ASP A 558 -23.16 4.06 -28.27
N LEU A 559 -24.24 3.31 -28.00
CA LEU A 559 -24.98 2.62 -29.06
C LEU A 559 -25.67 3.61 -30.02
N ARG A 560 -26.01 4.82 -29.59
CA ARG A 560 -26.68 5.83 -30.44
C ARG A 560 -25.81 6.33 -31.59
N LYS A 561 -24.48 6.21 -31.46
CA LYS A 561 -23.51 6.53 -32.52
C LYS A 561 -22.94 5.28 -33.21
N THR A 562 -22.72 4.18 -32.49
CA THR A 562 -22.08 2.97 -33.07
C THR A 562 -23.07 2.01 -33.73
N GLN A 563 -24.29 1.91 -33.21
CA GLN A 563 -25.37 1.06 -33.71
C GLN A 563 -26.70 1.84 -33.68
N PRO A 564 -26.81 2.93 -34.46
CA PRO A 564 -27.92 3.88 -34.36
C PRO A 564 -29.28 3.23 -34.63
N TYR A 565 -30.27 3.70 -33.89
CA TYR A 565 -31.68 3.32 -33.97
C TYR A 565 -32.56 4.58 -34.02
N ASP A 566 -33.85 4.44 -34.37
CA ASP A 566 -34.86 5.52 -34.41
C ASP A 566 -34.36 6.88 -34.98
N SER A 567 -33.52 6.83 -36.02
CA SER A 567 -32.95 8.01 -36.72
C SER A 567 -32.01 8.89 -35.90
N TYR A 568 -31.33 8.36 -34.87
CA TYR A 568 -30.21 9.05 -34.19
C TYR A 568 -29.06 9.47 -35.12
N GLU A 569 -28.96 8.89 -36.33
CA GLU A 569 -28.04 9.32 -37.41
C GLU A 569 -28.32 10.74 -37.92
N GLU A 570 -29.57 11.21 -37.83
CA GLU A 570 -30.01 12.50 -38.36
C GLU A 570 -29.83 13.65 -37.35
N PHE A 571 -29.39 13.34 -36.13
CA PHE A 571 -29.14 14.30 -35.06
C PHE A 571 -27.64 14.46 -34.82
N ASP A 572 -27.17 15.71 -34.83
CA ASP A 572 -25.81 16.03 -34.41
C ASP A 572 -25.75 16.20 -32.88
N PHE A 573 -24.76 15.56 -32.27
CA PHE A 573 -24.52 15.59 -30.81
C PHE A 573 -23.19 14.92 -30.49
N ASP A 574 -22.49 15.43 -29.48
CA ASP A 574 -21.27 14.81 -28.97
C ASP A 574 -21.54 13.88 -27.78
N VAL A 575 -20.65 12.91 -27.59
CA VAL A 575 -20.68 11.98 -26.45
C VAL A 575 -19.54 12.34 -25.50
N PRO A 576 -19.82 12.76 -24.24
CA PRO A 576 -18.78 13.12 -23.30
C PRO A 576 -17.96 11.89 -22.88
N ILE A 577 -16.63 12.02 -22.88
CA ILE A 577 -15.65 10.99 -22.55
C ILE A 577 -14.53 11.66 -21.72
N GLY A 578 -14.47 11.40 -20.43
CA GLY A 578 -13.51 12.08 -19.55
C GLY A 578 -13.73 13.60 -19.47
N GLU A 579 -12.66 14.35 -19.16
CA GLU A 579 -12.73 15.80 -18.89
C GLU A 579 -13.36 16.61 -20.06
N ILE A 580 -14.35 17.43 -19.70
CA ILE A 580 -15.44 17.99 -20.52
C ILE A 580 -14.96 19.25 -21.31
N LYS A 581 -15.38 19.59 -22.54
CA LYS A 581 -16.65 20.28 -22.94
C LYS A 581 -16.67 20.56 -24.46
N ILE A 582 -17.83 20.58 -25.13
CA ILE A 582 -18.07 21.17 -26.49
C ILE A 582 -19.51 21.75 -26.57
N ASP A 583 -19.69 22.88 -27.28
CA ASP A 583 -20.96 23.60 -27.55
C ASP A 583 -21.24 23.74 -29.07
N ASP A 584 -22.49 23.52 -29.53
CA ASP A 584 -23.08 24.25 -30.68
C ASP A 584 -24.63 24.24 -30.65
N ASN A 585 -25.25 25.31 -31.15
CA ASN A 585 -26.66 25.68 -30.96
C ASN A 585 -27.45 25.77 -32.30
N LYS A 586 -27.50 24.69 -33.10
CA LYS A 586 -27.99 24.75 -34.51
C LYS A 586 -29.10 23.77 -34.92
N ILE A 587 -29.83 23.17 -33.99
CA ILE A 587 -30.82 22.13 -34.30
C ILE A 587 -32.24 22.75 -34.44
N VAL A 588 -33.05 22.25 -35.40
CA VAL A 588 -34.50 22.54 -35.67
C VAL A 588 -34.79 23.85 -36.50
N PRO A 589 -35.84 23.97 -37.38
CA PRO A 589 -36.21 23.19 -38.60
C PRO A 589 -36.74 24.03 -39.82
N PRO A 590 -36.97 23.42 -41.02
CA PRO A 590 -38.26 23.57 -41.77
C PRO A 590 -38.65 22.37 -42.70
N SER A 591 -39.80 22.24 -43.41
CA SER A 591 -41.20 22.75 -43.25
C SER A 591 -42.25 22.08 -44.19
N ARG A 592 -43.31 21.46 -43.63
CA ARG A 592 -44.73 21.38 -44.10
C ARG A 592 -45.09 21.45 -45.62
N ALA A 593 -45.34 20.31 -46.28
CA ALA A 593 -46.05 20.30 -47.58
C ALA A 593 -47.01 19.10 -47.83
N GLU A 594 -46.63 17.85 -47.51
CA GLU A 594 -47.39 16.65 -47.94
C GLU A 594 -48.19 16.00 -46.80
N MET A 595 -49.02 16.82 -46.13
CA MET A 595 -50.03 16.36 -45.18
C MET A 595 -51.40 16.31 -45.87
N LYS A 596 -51.69 15.25 -46.62
CA LYS A 596 -53.04 14.91 -47.12
C LYS A 596 -53.14 13.50 -47.70
N ASN A 597 -54.21 12.79 -47.32
CA ASN A 597 -54.82 11.62 -47.97
C ASN A 597 -54.20 10.21 -47.72
N SER A 598 -54.73 9.49 -46.73
CA SER A 598 -55.47 8.22 -47.02
C SER A 598 -56.42 7.86 -45.87
N MET A 599 -57.56 7.24 -46.21
CA MET A 599 -58.71 6.96 -45.33
C MET A 599 -58.71 5.52 -44.76
N GLU A 600 -57.57 4.83 -44.82
CA GLU A 600 -57.47 3.38 -44.54
C GLU A 600 -57.16 3.04 -43.07
N ALA A 601 -56.80 4.05 -42.26
CA ALA A 601 -56.42 3.88 -40.85
C ALA A 601 -57.54 3.35 -39.93
N LEU A 602 -58.81 3.42 -40.35
CA LEU A 602 -59.95 3.09 -39.48
C LEU A 602 -60.26 1.59 -39.37
N ILE A 603 -59.76 0.76 -40.30
CA ILE A 603 -60.12 -0.68 -40.37
C ILE A 603 -59.12 -1.56 -39.58
N HIS A 604 -57.87 -1.13 -39.44
CA HIS A 604 -56.85 -1.89 -38.68
C HIS A 604 -57.02 -1.82 -37.16
N HIS A 605 -57.74 -0.82 -36.65
CA HIS A 605 -57.96 -0.60 -35.21
C HIS A 605 -58.63 -1.82 -34.53
N PHE A 606 -59.52 -2.54 -35.23
CA PHE A 606 -60.43 -3.51 -34.57
C PHE A 606 -59.84 -4.93 -34.38
N LYS A 607 -58.81 -5.34 -35.14
CA LYS A 607 -58.17 -6.66 -34.99
C LYS A 607 -57.01 -6.68 -33.98
N LEU A 608 -56.37 -5.53 -33.73
CA LEU A 608 -55.17 -5.44 -32.88
C LEU A 608 -55.43 -5.71 -31.39
N PHE A 609 -56.65 -5.50 -30.91
CA PHE A 609 -56.99 -5.56 -29.47
C PHE A 609 -57.55 -6.90 -28.98
N THR A 610 -57.95 -7.82 -29.87
CA THR A 610 -58.60 -9.09 -29.48
C THR A 610 -57.70 -10.32 -29.59
N GLU A 611 -56.89 -10.43 -30.64
CA GLU A 611 -56.10 -11.64 -30.93
C GLU A 611 -54.58 -11.44 -30.75
N GLY A 612 -54.13 -10.17 -30.83
CA GLY A 612 -52.72 -9.80 -30.91
C GLY A 612 -52.12 -10.08 -32.30
N TYR A 613 -50.99 -9.46 -32.61
CA TYR A 613 -50.23 -9.81 -33.82
C TYR A 613 -49.36 -11.05 -33.57
N GLN A 614 -49.21 -11.89 -34.59
CA GLN A 614 -48.26 -13.00 -34.59
C GLN A 614 -46.87 -12.47 -34.92
N VAL A 615 -45.86 -12.87 -34.17
CA VAL A 615 -44.45 -12.53 -34.44
C VAL A 615 -43.77 -13.76 -35.06
N PRO A 616 -43.11 -13.65 -36.23
CA PRO A 616 -42.41 -14.77 -36.87
C PRO A 616 -41.52 -15.56 -35.90
N ALA A 617 -41.51 -16.89 -36.05
CA ALA A 617 -40.69 -17.76 -35.21
C ALA A 617 -39.19 -17.45 -35.39
N GLY A 618 -38.47 -17.31 -34.28
CA GLY A 618 -37.06 -16.90 -34.29
C GLY A 618 -36.63 -16.29 -32.97
N SER A 619 -35.36 -15.88 -32.89
CA SER A 619 -34.80 -15.19 -31.72
C SER A 619 -34.06 -13.92 -32.12
N THR A 620 -34.29 -12.81 -31.42
CA THR A 620 -33.49 -11.59 -31.58
C THR A 620 -32.83 -11.20 -30.26
N TYR A 621 -31.63 -10.63 -30.36
CA TYR A 621 -31.12 -9.70 -29.36
C TYR A 621 -31.18 -8.29 -29.96
N THR A 622 -31.76 -7.36 -29.20
CA THR A 622 -31.77 -5.93 -29.49
C THR A 622 -31.38 -5.20 -28.23
N ALA A 623 -30.49 -4.22 -28.34
CA ALA A 623 -30.06 -3.38 -27.24
C ALA A 623 -30.18 -1.91 -27.63
N ILE A 624 -30.39 -1.06 -26.62
CA ILE A 624 -30.39 0.39 -26.74
C ILE A 624 -29.49 1.01 -25.68
N GLU A 625 -29.11 2.27 -25.88
CA GLU A 625 -28.53 3.11 -24.85
C GLU A 625 -29.66 3.67 -23.96
N ALA A 626 -29.97 2.99 -22.87
CA ALA A 626 -30.76 3.58 -21.78
C ALA A 626 -29.86 4.54 -20.98
N PRO A 627 -30.41 5.47 -20.17
CA PRO A 627 -29.60 6.41 -19.37
C PRO A 627 -28.57 5.69 -18.47
N LYS A 628 -28.93 4.52 -17.95
CA LYS A 628 -28.08 3.65 -17.13
C LYS A 628 -27.02 2.88 -17.95
N GLY A 629 -27.24 2.68 -19.25
CA GLY A 629 -26.33 1.96 -20.16
C GLY A 629 -27.04 1.02 -21.11
N GLU A 630 -26.38 -0.08 -21.50
CA GLU A 630 -26.91 -1.03 -22.48
C GLU A 630 -28.06 -1.84 -21.87
N PHE A 631 -29.29 -1.40 -22.15
CA PHE A 631 -30.50 -2.16 -21.85
C PHE A 631 -30.85 -3.06 -23.03
N GLY A 632 -30.80 -4.37 -22.81
CA GLY A 632 -30.90 -5.38 -23.86
C GLY A 632 -32.05 -6.36 -23.65
N LEU A 633 -32.73 -6.71 -24.73
CA LEU A 633 -33.81 -7.70 -24.74
C LEU A 633 -33.49 -8.84 -25.70
N TYR A 634 -33.48 -10.06 -25.13
CA TYR A 634 -33.43 -11.30 -25.88
C TYR A 634 -34.82 -11.93 -25.91
N ILE A 635 -35.47 -11.86 -27.08
CA ILE A 635 -36.83 -12.38 -27.28
C ILE A 635 -36.76 -13.60 -28.20
N VAL A 636 -37.46 -14.67 -27.81
CA VAL A 636 -37.71 -15.87 -28.61
C VAL A 636 -39.22 -15.95 -28.89
N SER A 637 -39.58 -16.07 -30.16
CA SER A 637 -40.94 -16.36 -30.64
C SER A 637 -41.00 -17.78 -31.20
N ASP A 638 -42.09 -18.47 -30.90
CA ASP A 638 -42.49 -19.76 -31.51
C ASP A 638 -43.42 -19.59 -32.73
N GLY A 639 -43.71 -18.34 -33.12
CA GLY A 639 -44.67 -18.01 -34.18
C GLY A 639 -46.06 -17.62 -33.66
N THR A 640 -46.31 -17.67 -32.35
CA THR A 640 -47.59 -17.29 -31.74
C THR A 640 -47.69 -15.78 -31.47
N SER A 641 -48.79 -15.33 -30.86
CA SER A 641 -48.96 -13.93 -30.40
C SER A 641 -48.41 -13.69 -28.99
N ARG A 642 -47.64 -14.64 -28.42
CA ARG A 642 -47.00 -14.57 -27.10
C ARG A 642 -45.49 -14.83 -27.24
N PRO A 643 -44.63 -14.18 -26.44
CA PRO A 643 -43.21 -14.51 -26.41
C PRO A 643 -43.00 -15.87 -25.75
N TYR A 644 -42.35 -16.81 -26.46
CA TYR A 644 -41.96 -18.10 -25.88
C TYR A 644 -40.94 -17.92 -24.75
N ARG A 645 -40.00 -16.98 -24.92
CA ARG A 645 -39.12 -16.50 -23.86
C ARG A 645 -38.79 -15.03 -24.07
N CYS A 646 -38.73 -14.27 -22.97
CA CYS A 646 -38.15 -12.93 -22.95
C CYS A 646 -37.13 -12.88 -21.80
N LYS A 647 -35.85 -12.65 -22.13
CA LYS A 647 -34.75 -12.48 -21.18
C LYS A 647 -34.25 -11.04 -21.27
N ILE A 648 -34.05 -10.40 -20.13
CA ILE A 648 -33.67 -8.99 -20.05
C ILE A 648 -32.24 -8.87 -19.52
N LYS A 649 -31.40 -8.08 -20.22
CA LYS A 649 -30.09 -7.58 -19.75
C LYS A 649 -30.31 -6.18 -19.19
N ALA A 650 -29.97 -5.97 -17.92
CA ALA A 650 -29.94 -4.64 -17.32
C ALA A 650 -28.49 -4.21 -17.19
N PRO A 651 -28.18 -2.92 -17.39
CA PRO A 651 -26.91 -2.36 -16.98
C PRO A 651 -26.69 -2.54 -15.47
N GLY A 652 -27.66 -2.18 -14.62
CA GLY A 652 -27.52 -2.18 -13.16
C GLY A 652 -27.23 -3.55 -12.53
N PHE A 653 -27.59 -4.66 -13.19
CA PHE A 653 -27.24 -6.00 -12.72
C PHE A 653 -25.74 -6.30 -12.89
N ALA A 654 -25.14 -5.92 -14.02
CA ALA A 654 -23.70 -6.08 -14.25
C ALA A 654 -22.89 -5.11 -13.38
N HIS A 655 -23.37 -3.87 -13.26
CA HIS A 655 -22.80 -2.86 -12.36
C HIS A 655 -22.75 -3.33 -10.90
N LEU A 656 -23.87 -3.85 -10.37
CA LEU A 656 -23.94 -4.32 -8.98
C LEU A 656 -23.09 -5.57 -8.72
N ALA A 657 -22.94 -6.47 -9.72
CA ALA A 657 -22.07 -7.64 -9.59
C ALA A 657 -20.60 -7.28 -9.34
N ALA A 658 -20.15 -6.11 -9.80
CA ALA A 658 -18.80 -5.60 -9.59
C ALA A 658 -18.63 -4.75 -8.32
N LEU A 659 -19.69 -4.56 -7.51
CA LEU A 659 -19.61 -3.75 -6.27
C LEU A 659 -18.53 -4.28 -5.30
N ASP A 660 -18.31 -5.58 -5.23
CA ASP A 660 -17.23 -6.20 -4.45
C ASP A 660 -15.83 -5.93 -5.02
N HIS A 661 -15.70 -5.63 -6.32
CA HIS A 661 -14.42 -5.24 -6.92
C HIS A 661 -14.14 -3.76 -6.65
N ILE A 662 -15.11 -2.90 -6.95
CA ILE A 662 -15.01 -1.44 -6.82
C ILE A 662 -14.89 -1.01 -5.35
N GLY A 663 -15.64 -1.66 -4.45
CA GLY A 663 -15.71 -1.29 -3.04
C GLY A 663 -14.53 -1.73 -2.16
N LYS A 664 -13.57 -2.49 -2.69
CA LYS A 664 -12.48 -3.07 -1.88
C LYS A 664 -11.48 -2.02 -1.42
N ASN A 665 -11.11 -2.12 -0.14
CA ASN A 665 -10.18 -1.22 0.56
C ASN A 665 -10.63 0.25 0.65
N LEU A 666 -11.90 0.54 0.34
CA LEU A 666 -12.52 1.85 0.56
C LEU A 666 -13.23 1.91 1.92
N PHE A 667 -13.61 3.10 2.37
CA PHE A 667 -14.36 3.25 3.62
C PHE A 667 -15.84 2.92 3.42
N LEU A 668 -16.52 2.53 4.51
CA LEU A 668 -17.97 2.30 4.52
C LEU A 668 -18.79 3.46 3.93
N ALA A 669 -18.33 4.71 4.10
CA ALA A 669 -19.00 5.90 3.59
C ALA A 669 -18.88 6.07 2.06
N ASP A 670 -17.88 5.43 1.43
CA ASP A 670 -17.60 5.54 -0.01
C ASP A 670 -18.42 4.51 -0.80
N ILE A 671 -18.75 3.36 -0.18
CA ILE A 671 -19.71 2.39 -0.73
C ILE A 671 -21.06 3.05 -1.04
N VAL A 672 -21.50 4.00 -0.21
CA VAL A 672 -22.74 4.76 -0.46
C VAL A 672 -22.60 5.66 -1.70
N ALA A 673 -21.44 6.30 -1.88
CA ALA A 673 -21.18 7.10 -3.09
C ALA A 673 -21.15 6.21 -4.34
N ILE A 674 -20.50 5.03 -4.26
CA ILE A 674 -20.46 4.05 -5.36
C ILE A 674 -21.86 3.54 -5.72
N ILE A 675 -22.71 3.20 -4.74
CA ILE A 675 -24.10 2.80 -5.02
C ILE A 675 -24.87 3.91 -5.74
N GLY A 676 -24.58 5.18 -5.44
CA GLY A 676 -25.12 6.34 -6.15
C GLY A 676 -24.58 6.49 -7.58
N THR A 677 -23.27 6.33 -7.81
CA THR A 677 -22.66 6.48 -9.15
C THR A 677 -22.97 5.33 -10.10
N LEU A 678 -23.26 4.13 -9.58
CA LEU A 678 -23.77 3.01 -10.37
C LEU A 678 -25.26 3.16 -10.78
N ASP A 679 -25.97 4.19 -10.29
CA ASP A 679 -27.37 4.53 -10.61
C ASP A 679 -28.33 3.32 -10.59
N ILE A 680 -28.29 2.55 -9.50
CA ILE A 680 -28.98 1.25 -9.40
C ILE A 680 -30.47 1.43 -9.12
N VAL A 681 -31.32 0.83 -9.96
CA VAL A 681 -32.76 0.68 -9.72
C VAL A 681 -33.11 -0.80 -9.56
N PHE A 682 -33.48 -1.21 -8.34
CA PHE A 682 -33.69 -2.64 -8.02
C PHE A 682 -34.83 -3.31 -8.82
N GLY A 683 -35.75 -2.53 -9.39
CA GLY A 683 -36.78 -3.04 -10.29
C GLY A 683 -36.24 -3.64 -11.59
N GLU A 684 -35.09 -3.16 -12.08
CA GLU A 684 -34.38 -3.79 -13.21
C GLU A 684 -33.31 -4.80 -12.77
N VAL A 685 -32.89 -4.82 -11.50
CA VAL A 685 -31.96 -5.86 -11.02
C VAL A 685 -32.69 -7.19 -10.82
N ASP A 686 -33.82 -7.19 -10.12
CA ASP A 686 -34.51 -8.37 -9.55
C ASP A 686 -35.54 -9.05 -10.49
N ARG A 687 -35.33 -9.14 -11.80
CA ARG A 687 -36.42 -9.46 -12.76
C ARG A 687 -36.96 -10.88 -12.75
#